data_AF-A0A847Y2M2-F1
#
_entry.id   AF-A0A847Y2M2-F1
#
_cell.length_a   1.000
_cell.length_b   1.000
_cell.length_c   1.000
_cell.angle_alpha   90.00
_cell.angle_beta   90.00
_cell.angle_gamma   90.00
#
_symmetry.space_group_name_H-M   'P 1'
#
loop_
_entity.id
_entity.type
_entity.pdbx_description
1 polymer ?
#
loop_
_entity_poly.entity_id
_entity_poly.type
_entity_poly.pdbx_seq_one_letter_code
_entity_poly.pdbx_strand_id
1 'polypeptide(L)'
;MKKISLLVFFLFSMFFVRNIYAFESFSKSGSNPLQFSNYYPETGRFQPHVIYDNGLYKMWYASYSGNRFRIAYAISVDGINWQGTTLIDPYPQIHNHDPFALKEDNNFTLFFAASPLSGAGIKVYKATLSNGNQIVADSIREIIRPTLPWEGNDVSSPAVIFKNGVYYLFYSASSGAWKIGLAISHDGVNWNKCPNPILKFNNVYEEADGPTLFEKDNQLFLFYHLPNRSGIKVTSTSSSLSCNSVWTQPQILLRNDKNYDQNYLTSPSVIEANNQIKLFYGGLSINNVWTINLATSGLEFIDKNPVVLIPGLFASWNKQAIVYGQSVSRNDWQMNPVVKEYDGIKNTFFNLGFEFDKDFYIFNYDWRKNIDSITEDLNYYLKEKVYSKHPGKNIVLIGHSLGGLVSRVYIQKYHDDRISKIITSGSPHLGTAQVYKAVEAGDFENGNNLMWLTQKLILQIYRDGVKNDRQIVQEKIPILKDLLPTYDFLKTTDNNSVHIENMKIKNDFLLTYNPNLSEVFPILYTIGSKKGNTLSGYKIKTRNLMDQLMDYYPDGHPTENTVENGDYLINHRSSLIGDNQKTINLDHGGIVAKKEAIKEILHLTNISYSDNQISEGTTTNLFPSLLFLIMSPVNLEVMHNGKTYLEKEGIAFIENAESGEYLLTAKGTAKGRYSILIGQITDNKDVWSRIEGEIKNDNPSSQIDRYYINFDSQNPNPYPIKIDKASIANLFDQLIIFLQETNEDVKSNDINSVIDNIRQSKNHYSSGNKGKVQSSLINVLNRILTTRNKLTDPKLRNKLLLSVEKLEYLYEKSLYGYSTNSTKTKLTNDLQIYKKVVASLPSYFLGKKQKGGNISDNVILLKEIENRLNVAEESLTNKKFILSDILIRTILGLVKEVRK
;
A
#
# COMPACT_ATOMS: atom_id res chain seq x y z
N MET A 1 17.68 -13.53 -54.93
CA MET A 1 16.46 -13.45 -54.10
C MET A 1 16.66 -12.56 -52.86
N LYS A 2 17.03 -11.28 -53.02
CA LYS A 2 17.13 -10.31 -51.89
C LYS A 2 16.66 -8.88 -52.24
N LYS A 3 16.10 -8.65 -53.43
CA LYS A 3 15.60 -7.32 -53.87
C LYS A 3 14.08 -7.23 -54.08
N ILE A 4 13.34 -8.33 -53.95
CA ILE A 4 11.86 -8.34 -54.14
C ILE A 4 11.11 -8.21 -52.80
N SER A 5 11.74 -8.54 -51.67
CA SER A 5 11.05 -8.51 -50.37
C SER A 5 10.99 -7.13 -49.71
N LEU A 6 11.85 -6.18 -50.09
CA LEU A 6 11.85 -4.81 -49.54
C LEU A 6 10.76 -3.93 -50.19
N LEU A 7 10.41 -4.20 -51.45
CA LEU A 7 9.40 -3.42 -52.18
C LEU A 7 7.97 -3.75 -51.72
N VAL A 8 7.71 -5.00 -51.32
CA VAL A 8 6.41 -5.43 -50.79
C VAL A 8 6.16 -4.87 -49.39
N PHE A 9 7.22 -4.70 -48.58
CA PHE A 9 7.09 -4.08 -47.25
C PHE A 9 6.88 -2.55 -47.33
N PHE A 10 7.45 -1.89 -48.35
CA PHE A 10 7.24 -0.45 -48.57
C PHE A 10 5.85 -0.16 -49.17
N LEU A 11 5.34 -1.01 -50.07
CA LEU A 11 4.00 -0.87 -50.68
C LEU A 11 2.85 -1.21 -49.71
N PHE A 12 3.05 -2.09 -48.72
CA PHE A 12 2.03 -2.34 -47.69
C PHE A 12 1.92 -1.24 -46.63
N SER A 13 2.94 -0.37 -46.52
CA SER A 13 2.90 0.78 -45.59
C SER A 13 2.13 1.99 -46.14
N MET A 14 1.88 2.06 -47.46
CA MET A 14 1.18 3.18 -48.11
C MET A 14 -0.35 3.04 -48.18
N PHE A 15 -0.94 1.91 -47.75
CA PHE A 15 -2.40 1.72 -47.76
C PHE A 15 -3.07 1.71 -46.38
N PHE A 16 -2.34 2.01 -45.31
CA PHE A 16 -2.94 2.39 -44.04
C PHE A 16 -2.61 3.85 -43.74
N VAL A 17 -3.21 4.75 -44.51
CA VAL A 17 -3.52 6.07 -43.98
C VAL A 17 -4.53 5.82 -42.86
N ARG A 18 -4.03 5.63 -41.63
CA ARG A 18 -4.90 5.76 -40.46
C ARG A 18 -5.42 7.18 -40.52
N ASN A 19 -6.74 7.34 -40.59
CA ASN A 19 -7.35 8.63 -40.30
C ASN A 19 -6.87 9.02 -38.90
N ILE A 20 -5.98 10.01 -38.82
CA ILE A 20 -5.58 10.60 -37.55
C ILE A 20 -6.80 11.41 -37.11
N TYR A 21 -7.64 10.80 -36.28
CA TYR A 21 -8.72 11.52 -35.62
C TYR A 21 -8.09 12.45 -34.58
N ALA A 22 -8.59 13.68 -34.49
CA ALA A 22 -8.12 14.65 -33.49
C ALA A 22 -8.46 14.25 -32.05
N PHE A 23 -9.38 13.29 -31.88
CA PHE A 23 -9.79 12.73 -30.59
C PHE A 23 -9.88 11.20 -30.68
N GLU A 24 -9.64 10.50 -29.56
CA GLU A 24 -10.07 9.10 -29.41
C GLU A 24 -11.60 9.00 -29.58
N SER A 25 -12.10 7.83 -29.99
CA SER A 25 -13.55 7.62 -30.17
C SER A 25 -14.31 7.91 -28.88
N PHE A 26 -15.38 8.70 -28.98
CA PHE A 26 -16.29 8.95 -27.87
C PHE A 26 -17.22 7.76 -27.64
N SER A 27 -17.35 7.35 -26.38
CA SER A 27 -18.32 6.35 -25.94
C SER A 27 -19.37 7.03 -25.06
N LYS A 28 -20.66 6.76 -25.30
CA LYS A 28 -21.75 7.28 -24.46
C LYS A 28 -21.68 6.58 -23.10
N SER A 29 -21.85 7.32 -22.00
CA SER A 29 -21.85 6.73 -20.66
C SER A 29 -23.03 5.77 -20.45
N GLY A 30 -22.78 4.65 -19.75
CA GLY A 30 -23.82 3.74 -19.27
C GLY A 30 -24.76 4.37 -18.23
N SER A 31 -24.39 5.52 -17.64
CA SER A 31 -25.21 6.27 -16.69
C SER A 31 -26.19 7.24 -17.36
N ASN A 32 -26.28 7.24 -18.69
CA ASN A 32 -27.23 8.08 -19.42
C ASN A 32 -28.66 7.50 -19.37
N PRO A 33 -29.71 8.34 -19.23
CA PRO A 33 -29.62 9.79 -19.01
C PRO A 33 -29.13 10.13 -17.60
N LEU A 34 -28.41 11.25 -17.47
CA LEU A 34 -27.81 11.64 -16.19
C LEU A 34 -28.88 11.93 -15.14
N GLN A 35 -28.53 11.65 -13.88
CA GLN A 35 -29.44 11.72 -12.73
C GLN A 35 -29.35 13.08 -12.05
N PHE A 36 -30.51 13.65 -11.72
CA PHE A 36 -30.64 14.96 -11.09
C PHE A 36 -31.53 14.86 -9.85
N SER A 37 -31.03 15.37 -8.72
CA SER A 37 -31.80 15.61 -7.51
C SER A 37 -32.03 17.12 -7.39
N ASN A 38 -33.24 17.56 -7.77
CA ASN A 38 -33.63 18.97 -7.79
C ASN A 38 -34.70 19.24 -6.73
N TYR A 39 -34.64 20.39 -6.08
CA TYR A 39 -35.69 20.85 -5.16
C TYR A 39 -36.86 21.56 -5.88
N TYR A 40 -36.76 21.75 -7.20
CA TYR A 40 -37.77 22.39 -8.04
C TYR A 40 -38.32 21.38 -9.08
N PRO A 41 -39.60 21.51 -9.47
CA PRO A 41 -40.19 20.66 -10.49
C PRO A 41 -39.69 21.06 -11.89
N GLU A 42 -39.34 20.05 -12.68
CA GLU A 42 -39.02 20.19 -14.10
C GLU A 42 -39.50 18.95 -14.87
N THR A 43 -39.85 19.15 -16.14
CA THR A 43 -40.34 18.09 -17.04
C THR A 43 -39.37 17.82 -18.20
N GLY A 44 -38.30 18.62 -18.34
CA GLY A 44 -37.24 18.38 -19.33
C GLY A 44 -36.00 19.23 -19.07
N ARG A 45 -34.84 18.70 -19.47
CA ARG A 45 -33.52 19.32 -19.28
C ARG A 45 -32.81 19.48 -20.62
N PHE A 46 -32.34 20.69 -20.91
CA PHE A 46 -31.87 21.09 -22.23
C PHE A 46 -30.56 21.86 -22.12
N GLN A 47 -29.79 21.90 -23.21
CA GLN A 47 -28.71 22.87 -23.42
C GLN A 47 -27.73 23.00 -22.25
N PRO A 48 -27.03 21.91 -21.88
CA PRO A 48 -26.07 21.96 -20.79
C PRO A 48 -24.84 22.77 -21.18
N HIS A 49 -24.33 23.59 -20.27
CA HIS A 49 -22.97 24.11 -20.29
C HIS A 49 -22.28 23.75 -18.98
N VAL A 50 -21.14 23.10 -19.08
CA VAL A 50 -20.40 22.52 -17.95
C VAL A 50 -19.00 23.09 -17.90
N ILE A 51 -18.53 23.38 -16.70
CA ILE A 51 -17.12 23.62 -16.40
C ILE A 51 -16.67 22.70 -15.26
N TYR A 52 -15.37 22.41 -15.21
CA TYR A 52 -14.74 21.70 -14.10
C TYR A 52 -13.74 22.63 -13.42
N ASP A 53 -13.92 22.84 -12.11
CA ASP A 53 -13.19 23.85 -11.35
C ASP A 53 -13.03 23.42 -9.89
N ASN A 54 -11.78 23.40 -9.39
CA ASN A 54 -11.44 23.04 -8.00
C ASN A 54 -12.06 21.70 -7.53
N GLY A 55 -12.02 20.67 -8.37
CA GLY A 55 -12.55 19.34 -8.02
C GLY A 55 -14.06 19.17 -8.20
N LEU A 56 -14.79 20.21 -8.64
CA LEU A 56 -16.23 20.22 -8.74
C LEU A 56 -16.70 20.50 -10.17
N TYR A 57 -17.67 19.71 -10.66
CA TYR A 57 -18.40 19.99 -11.88
C TYR A 57 -19.52 20.99 -11.59
N LYS A 58 -19.63 22.01 -12.44
CA LYS A 58 -20.66 23.07 -12.36
C LYS A 58 -21.39 23.13 -13.69
N MET A 59 -22.71 23.01 -13.67
CA MET A 59 -23.55 22.98 -14.87
C MET A 59 -24.61 24.05 -14.82
N TRP A 60 -24.75 24.78 -15.92
CA TRP A 60 -25.90 25.61 -16.24
C TRP A 60 -26.69 24.94 -17.35
N TYR A 61 -28.00 24.81 -17.19
CA TYR A 61 -28.83 24.16 -18.21
C TYR A 61 -30.22 24.81 -18.29
N ALA A 62 -30.88 24.69 -19.43
CA ALA A 62 -32.26 25.14 -19.59
C ALA A 62 -33.22 24.09 -19.00
N SER A 63 -33.87 24.44 -17.90
CA SER A 63 -34.88 23.63 -17.20
C SER A 63 -36.27 24.03 -17.69
N TYR A 64 -37.00 23.06 -18.24
CA TYR A 64 -38.37 23.24 -18.70
C TYR A 64 -39.35 22.79 -17.63
N SER A 65 -40.31 23.65 -17.29
CA SER A 65 -41.31 23.38 -16.23
C SER A 65 -42.70 22.99 -16.76
N GLY A 66 -42.84 22.82 -18.08
CA GLY A 66 -44.13 22.55 -18.74
C GLY A 66 -44.75 23.77 -19.42
N ASN A 67 -44.31 24.99 -19.08
CA ASN A 67 -44.78 26.24 -19.70
C ASN A 67 -43.67 27.19 -20.14
N ARG A 68 -42.51 27.18 -19.48
CA ARG A 68 -41.37 28.04 -19.82
C ARG A 68 -40.02 27.44 -19.44
N PHE A 69 -38.96 28.02 -20.01
CA PHE A 69 -37.56 27.69 -19.75
C PHE A 69 -36.98 28.67 -18.75
N ARG A 70 -36.29 28.14 -17.75
CA ARG A 70 -35.43 28.89 -16.83
C ARG A 70 -34.04 28.27 -16.84
N ILE A 71 -33.02 29.05 -16.52
CA ILE A 71 -31.68 28.51 -16.37
C ILE A 71 -31.58 27.90 -14.98
N ALA A 72 -31.09 26.67 -14.89
CA ALA A 72 -30.84 25.96 -13.66
C ALA A 72 -29.33 25.82 -13.44
N TYR A 73 -28.91 25.91 -12.19
CA TYR A 73 -27.52 25.65 -11.77
C TYR A 73 -27.45 24.39 -10.92
N ALA A 74 -26.60 23.45 -11.34
CA ALA A 74 -26.35 22.19 -10.65
C ALA A 74 -24.86 21.94 -10.44
N ILE A 75 -24.54 21.18 -9.39
CA ILE A 75 -23.17 20.76 -9.08
C ILE A 75 -23.08 19.24 -9.04
N SER A 76 -21.88 18.72 -9.30
CA SER A 76 -21.56 17.30 -9.19
C SER A 76 -20.10 17.09 -8.82
N VAL A 77 -19.81 16.04 -8.06
CA VAL A 77 -18.43 15.60 -7.71
C VAL A 77 -17.90 14.53 -8.67
N ASP A 78 -18.77 13.85 -9.41
CA ASP A 78 -18.44 12.74 -10.31
C ASP A 78 -18.76 13.03 -11.79
N GLY A 79 -19.55 14.08 -12.06
CA GLY A 79 -20.03 14.44 -13.38
C GLY A 79 -21.21 13.59 -13.87
N ILE A 80 -21.78 12.74 -13.01
CA ILE A 80 -22.87 11.81 -13.34
C ILE A 80 -24.11 12.07 -12.50
N ASN A 81 -23.93 12.22 -11.19
CA ASN A 81 -24.98 12.51 -10.24
C ASN A 81 -24.98 14.01 -9.95
N TRP A 82 -26.08 14.68 -10.31
CA TRP A 82 -26.18 16.13 -10.24
C TRP A 82 -27.16 16.58 -9.16
N GLN A 83 -26.76 17.59 -8.39
CA GLN A 83 -27.62 18.25 -7.41
C GLN A 83 -28.01 19.62 -7.95
N GLY A 84 -29.30 19.84 -8.23
CA GLY A 84 -29.83 21.15 -8.58
C GLY A 84 -29.87 22.07 -7.38
N THR A 85 -29.25 23.24 -7.48
CA THR A 85 -29.04 24.15 -6.35
C THR A 85 -29.76 25.49 -6.49
N THR A 86 -29.96 25.99 -7.71
CA THR A 86 -30.61 27.30 -7.91
C THR A 86 -31.27 27.40 -9.29
N LEU A 87 -32.43 28.07 -9.37
CA LEU A 87 -33.00 28.55 -10.63
C LEU A 87 -32.62 30.03 -10.85
N ILE A 88 -31.95 30.28 -11.97
CA ILE A 88 -31.53 31.59 -12.45
C ILE A 88 -32.57 32.05 -13.50
N ASP A 89 -33.31 33.11 -13.19
CA ASP A 89 -34.42 33.63 -14.02
C ASP A 89 -34.20 35.11 -14.34
N PRO A 90 -33.24 35.46 -15.23
CA PRO A 90 -32.87 36.86 -15.48
C PRO A 90 -34.04 37.72 -15.95
N TYR A 91 -34.91 37.17 -16.81
CA TYR A 91 -36.15 37.79 -17.22
C TYR A 91 -37.35 36.95 -16.82
N PRO A 92 -38.09 37.34 -15.78
CA PRO A 92 -39.34 36.69 -15.42
C PRO A 92 -40.34 36.73 -16.58
N GLN A 93 -41.17 35.69 -16.72
CA GLN A 93 -42.27 35.56 -17.70
C GLN A 93 -41.89 35.33 -19.16
N ILE A 94 -40.61 35.26 -19.50
CA ILE A 94 -40.16 34.84 -20.84
C ILE A 94 -39.32 33.56 -20.74
N HIS A 95 -38.94 32.98 -21.88
CA HIS A 95 -37.98 31.87 -21.88
C HIS A 95 -36.57 32.41 -21.65
N ASN A 96 -35.83 31.79 -20.74
CA ASN A 96 -34.38 31.96 -20.57
C ASN A 96 -33.71 30.61 -20.82
N HIS A 97 -32.84 30.52 -21.84
CA HIS A 97 -32.31 29.26 -22.34
C HIS A 97 -30.91 29.43 -22.96
N ASP A 98 -30.33 28.34 -23.49
CA ASP A 98 -28.98 28.30 -24.06
C ASP A 98 -27.89 28.97 -23.18
N PRO A 99 -27.71 28.55 -21.92
CA PRO A 99 -26.74 29.16 -21.04
C PRO A 99 -25.31 28.83 -21.45
N PHE A 100 -24.41 29.80 -21.33
CA PHE A 100 -22.96 29.63 -21.41
C PHE A 100 -22.30 30.47 -20.33
N ALA A 101 -21.55 29.85 -19.44
CA ALA A 101 -20.86 30.51 -18.34
C ALA A 101 -19.36 30.62 -18.63
N LEU A 102 -18.85 31.85 -18.64
CA LEU A 102 -17.43 32.16 -18.71
C LEU A 102 -16.92 32.47 -17.30
N LYS A 103 -15.88 31.77 -16.84
CA LYS A 103 -15.22 32.06 -15.57
C LYS A 103 -14.29 33.25 -15.71
N GLU A 104 -14.40 34.20 -14.78
CA GLU A 104 -13.52 35.36 -14.63
C GLU A 104 -13.03 35.39 -13.16
N ASP A 105 -11.90 36.03 -12.84
CA ASP A 105 -11.13 35.88 -11.57
C ASP A 105 -11.95 35.45 -10.33
N ASN A 106 -12.95 36.25 -9.94
CA ASN A 106 -13.81 36.00 -8.77
C ASN A 106 -15.31 35.82 -9.09
N ASN A 107 -15.73 35.86 -10.36
CA ASN A 107 -17.15 35.83 -10.78
C ASN A 107 -17.35 35.01 -12.05
N PHE A 108 -18.62 34.84 -12.46
CA PHE A 108 -18.94 34.26 -13.76
C PHE A 108 -19.70 35.26 -14.60
N THR A 109 -19.40 35.36 -15.89
CA THR A 109 -20.28 36.01 -16.85
C THR A 109 -21.15 34.94 -17.52
N LEU A 110 -22.46 35.00 -17.28
CA LEU A 110 -23.45 34.16 -17.93
C LEU A 110 -23.91 34.83 -19.21
N PHE A 111 -23.66 34.20 -20.33
CA PHE A 111 -24.28 34.47 -21.62
C PHE A 111 -25.49 33.55 -21.76
N PHE A 112 -26.60 34.07 -22.27
CA PHE A 112 -27.83 33.29 -22.43
C PHE A 112 -28.73 33.86 -23.52
N ALA A 113 -29.59 33.01 -24.08
CA ALA A 113 -30.65 33.43 -24.98
C ALA A 113 -31.95 33.68 -24.21
N ALA A 114 -32.71 34.68 -24.65
CA ALA A 114 -34.06 34.91 -24.14
C ALA A 114 -35.04 35.23 -25.26
N SER A 115 -36.28 34.75 -25.10
CA SER A 115 -37.32 34.84 -26.12
C SER A 115 -38.74 34.90 -25.53
N PRO A 116 -39.69 35.57 -26.21
CA PRO A 116 -41.11 35.51 -25.86
C PRO A 116 -41.62 34.06 -25.78
N LEU A 117 -42.70 33.83 -25.04
CA LEU A 117 -43.29 32.48 -24.87
C LEU A 117 -43.77 31.82 -26.18
N SER A 118 -43.87 32.59 -27.28
CA SER A 118 -44.13 32.07 -28.62
C SER A 118 -42.93 31.37 -29.27
N GLY A 119 -41.72 31.56 -28.72
CA GLY A 119 -40.48 30.95 -29.20
C GLY A 119 -39.80 31.67 -30.38
N ALA A 120 -40.30 32.82 -30.84
CA ALA A 120 -39.72 33.60 -31.94
C ALA A 120 -39.26 34.98 -31.49
N GLY A 121 -38.19 35.50 -32.10
CA GLY A 121 -37.55 36.76 -31.71
C GLY A 121 -36.46 36.56 -30.65
N ILE A 122 -35.70 35.47 -30.76
CA ILE A 122 -34.65 35.10 -29.81
C ILE A 122 -33.49 36.11 -29.90
N LYS A 123 -33.01 36.57 -28.74
CA LYS A 123 -31.84 37.44 -28.61
C LYS A 123 -30.88 36.92 -27.55
N VAL A 124 -29.60 37.30 -27.65
CA VAL A 124 -28.56 36.94 -26.67
C VAL A 124 -28.29 38.09 -25.73
N TYR A 125 -28.21 37.75 -24.45
CA TYR A 125 -27.92 38.63 -23.33
C TYR A 125 -26.71 38.12 -22.55
N LYS A 126 -26.18 38.97 -21.68
CA LYS A 126 -25.23 38.60 -20.64
C LYS A 126 -25.69 39.09 -19.27
N ALA A 127 -25.22 38.44 -18.21
CA ALA A 127 -25.38 38.85 -16.82
C ALA A 127 -24.15 38.44 -16.01
N THR A 128 -23.83 39.17 -14.95
CA THR A 128 -22.78 38.77 -14.01
C THR A 128 -23.40 37.90 -12.91
N LEU A 129 -22.76 36.77 -12.62
CA LEU A 129 -23.13 35.88 -11.53
C LEU A 129 -22.07 35.88 -10.43
N SER A 130 -22.47 36.15 -9.19
CA SER A 130 -21.66 35.87 -8.00
C SER A 130 -21.73 34.39 -7.65
N ASN A 131 -20.58 33.78 -7.35
CA ASN A 131 -20.44 32.34 -7.04
C ASN A 131 -21.05 31.38 -8.09
N GLY A 132 -21.31 31.87 -9.29
CA GLY A 132 -21.85 31.09 -10.41
C GLY A 132 -23.35 30.87 -10.42
N ASN A 133 -24.11 31.36 -9.42
CA ASN A 133 -25.54 31.05 -9.32
C ASN A 133 -26.46 32.21 -8.93
N GLN A 134 -25.92 33.38 -8.57
CA GLN A 134 -26.70 34.54 -8.15
C GLN A 134 -26.45 35.72 -9.08
N ILE A 135 -27.50 36.28 -9.68
CA ILE A 135 -27.40 37.44 -10.57
C ILE A 135 -27.01 38.68 -9.74
N VAL A 136 -25.94 39.34 -10.15
CA VAL A 136 -25.57 40.66 -9.62
C VAL A 136 -26.56 41.69 -10.15
N ALA A 137 -27.11 42.51 -9.25
CA ALA A 137 -28.09 43.54 -9.60
C ALA A 137 -27.60 44.46 -10.73
N ASP A 138 -28.52 44.85 -11.62
CA ASP A 138 -28.26 45.73 -12.76
C ASP A 138 -27.15 45.28 -13.73
N SER A 139 -26.78 43.99 -13.74
CA SER A 139 -25.73 43.44 -14.61
C SER A 139 -26.22 42.93 -15.96
N ILE A 140 -27.54 42.77 -16.15
CA ILE A 140 -28.12 42.19 -17.37
C ILE A 140 -27.99 43.16 -18.55
N ARG A 141 -27.43 42.71 -19.68
CA ARG A 141 -27.29 43.51 -20.91
C ARG A 141 -27.64 42.67 -22.13
N GLU A 142 -28.39 43.24 -23.08
CA GLU A 142 -28.53 42.65 -24.42
C GLU A 142 -27.20 42.84 -25.17
N ILE A 143 -26.71 41.80 -25.85
CA ILE A 143 -25.42 41.85 -26.53
C ILE A 143 -25.48 41.49 -28.02
N ILE A 144 -26.39 40.60 -28.43
CA ILE A 144 -26.59 40.26 -29.84
C ILE A 144 -28.08 40.22 -30.15
N ARG A 145 -28.45 40.91 -31.23
CA ARG A 145 -29.76 40.87 -31.89
C ARG A 145 -29.61 40.61 -33.39
N PRO A 146 -30.62 40.05 -34.07
CA PRO A 146 -30.58 39.84 -35.51
C PRO A 146 -30.56 41.20 -36.24
N THR A 147 -29.52 41.45 -37.02
CA THR A 147 -29.37 42.65 -37.87
C THR A 147 -28.77 42.35 -39.24
N LEU A 148 -28.28 41.13 -39.47
CA LEU A 148 -27.71 40.69 -40.74
C LEU A 148 -28.73 39.84 -41.52
N PRO A 149 -28.73 39.89 -42.87
CA PRO A 149 -29.74 39.20 -43.68
C PRO A 149 -29.85 37.68 -43.41
N TRP A 150 -28.75 37.02 -43.08
CA TRP A 150 -28.72 35.57 -42.86
C TRP A 150 -29.19 35.15 -41.44
N GLU A 151 -29.33 36.09 -40.52
CA GLU A 151 -29.72 35.84 -39.13
C GLU A 151 -31.24 35.70 -38.95
N GLY A 152 -32.04 36.16 -39.93
CA GLY A 152 -33.49 36.15 -39.85
C GLY A 152 -34.01 36.89 -38.62
N ASN A 153 -34.80 36.22 -37.78
CA ASN A 153 -35.42 36.80 -36.58
C ASN A 153 -34.81 36.31 -35.27
N ASP A 154 -33.86 35.36 -35.32
CA ASP A 154 -33.47 34.58 -34.14
C ASP A 154 -31.95 34.42 -34.06
N VAL A 155 -31.38 34.82 -32.91
CA VAL A 155 -29.97 34.60 -32.55
C VAL A 155 -29.91 33.92 -31.18
N SER A 156 -29.22 32.78 -31.09
CA SER A 156 -29.20 31.93 -29.88
C SER A 156 -27.82 31.28 -29.65
N SER A 157 -27.77 30.37 -28.67
CA SER A 157 -26.64 29.47 -28.39
C SER A 157 -25.28 30.16 -28.35
N PRO A 158 -25.10 31.14 -27.44
CA PRO A 158 -23.83 31.84 -27.31
C PRO A 158 -22.74 30.92 -26.79
N ALA A 159 -21.54 31.01 -27.35
CA ALA A 159 -20.34 30.42 -26.80
C ALA A 159 -19.16 31.37 -26.92
N VAL A 160 -18.49 31.66 -25.80
CA VAL A 160 -17.50 32.74 -25.72
C VAL A 160 -16.14 32.20 -25.32
N ILE A 161 -15.09 32.64 -26.03
CA ILE A 161 -13.69 32.46 -25.61
C ILE A 161 -13.02 33.83 -25.48
N PHE A 162 -12.23 34.01 -24.42
CA PHE A 162 -11.40 35.19 -24.22
C PHE A 162 -9.94 34.84 -24.48
N LYS A 163 -9.33 35.45 -25.50
CA LYS A 163 -7.96 35.15 -25.93
C LYS A 163 -7.23 36.42 -26.37
N ASN A 164 -6.02 36.62 -25.86
CA ASN A 164 -5.16 37.77 -26.19
C ASN A 164 -5.86 39.13 -26.02
N GLY A 165 -6.65 39.30 -24.95
CA GLY A 165 -7.37 40.56 -24.69
C GLY A 165 -8.61 40.81 -25.56
N VAL A 166 -9.09 39.79 -26.27
CA VAL A 166 -10.25 39.88 -27.18
C VAL A 166 -11.26 38.79 -26.85
N TYR A 167 -12.54 39.15 -26.79
CA TYR A 167 -13.65 38.23 -26.69
C TYR A 167 -14.14 37.83 -28.09
N TYR A 168 -14.34 36.53 -28.29
CA TYR A 168 -14.90 35.95 -29.49
C TYR A 168 -16.18 35.20 -29.13
N LEU A 169 -17.32 35.68 -29.63
CA LEU A 169 -18.64 35.09 -29.41
C LEU A 169 -19.09 34.35 -30.66
N PHE A 170 -19.20 33.04 -30.54
CA PHE A 170 -19.87 32.18 -31.49
C PHE A 170 -21.35 32.15 -31.14
N TYR A 171 -22.21 32.26 -32.14
CA TYR A 171 -23.66 32.27 -31.92
C TYR A 171 -24.37 31.61 -33.09
N SER A 172 -25.52 31.01 -32.82
CA SER A 172 -26.39 30.44 -33.84
C SER A 172 -27.38 31.50 -34.33
N ALA A 173 -27.70 31.50 -35.63
CA ALA A 173 -28.78 32.33 -36.16
C ALA A 173 -29.53 31.62 -37.31
N SER A 174 -30.78 32.03 -37.57
CA SER A 174 -31.64 31.32 -38.53
C SER A 174 -32.47 32.26 -39.42
N SER A 175 -32.24 32.15 -40.73
CA SER A 175 -33.14 32.60 -41.80
C SER A 175 -33.69 31.40 -42.59
N GLY A 176 -34.31 30.45 -41.87
CA GLY A 176 -34.86 29.20 -42.42
C GLY A 176 -33.96 27.97 -42.24
N ALA A 177 -32.67 28.16 -41.95
CA ALA A 177 -31.73 27.10 -41.56
C ALA A 177 -30.67 27.68 -40.62
N TRP A 178 -30.44 27.01 -39.49
CA TRP A 178 -29.50 27.44 -38.45
C TRP A 178 -28.05 27.37 -38.93
N LYS A 179 -27.29 28.44 -38.71
CA LYS A 179 -25.86 28.54 -39.01
C LYS A 179 -25.13 29.24 -37.87
N ILE A 180 -23.82 28.98 -37.75
CA ILE A 180 -22.97 29.62 -36.75
C ILE A 180 -22.31 30.88 -37.32
N GLY A 181 -22.44 31.98 -36.60
CA GLY A 181 -21.73 33.25 -36.81
C GLY A 181 -20.66 33.49 -35.75
N LEU A 182 -19.88 34.56 -35.97
CA LEU A 182 -18.86 35.05 -35.04
C LEU A 182 -19.03 36.55 -34.83
N ALA A 183 -18.91 36.99 -33.58
CA ALA A 183 -18.81 38.39 -33.21
C ALA A 183 -17.57 38.62 -32.35
N ILE A 184 -16.94 39.79 -32.49
CA ILE A 184 -15.66 40.13 -31.85
C ILE A 184 -15.87 41.36 -30.97
N SER A 185 -15.34 41.33 -29.75
CA SER A 185 -15.43 42.42 -28.78
C SER A 185 -14.13 42.62 -28.00
N HIS A 186 -13.82 43.87 -27.65
CA HIS A 186 -12.69 44.21 -26.77
C HIS A 186 -13.11 44.49 -25.32
N ASP A 187 -14.40 44.64 -25.06
CA ASP A 187 -14.96 44.98 -23.73
C ASP A 187 -16.03 43.98 -23.25
N GLY A 188 -16.34 42.97 -24.06
CA GLY A 188 -17.38 41.97 -23.80
C GLY A 188 -18.80 42.52 -23.78
N VAL A 189 -19.02 43.77 -24.22
CA VAL A 189 -20.32 44.46 -24.25
C VAL A 189 -20.68 44.88 -25.68
N ASN A 190 -19.75 45.51 -26.38
CA ASN A 190 -19.92 46.00 -27.75
C ASN A 190 -19.33 44.98 -28.73
N TRP A 191 -20.17 44.43 -29.60
CA TRP A 191 -19.81 43.31 -30.46
C TRP A 191 -19.89 43.67 -31.95
N ASN A 192 -18.78 43.45 -32.66
CA ASN A 192 -18.71 43.57 -34.12
C ASN A 192 -18.97 42.20 -34.76
N LYS A 193 -20.10 42.06 -35.46
CA LYS A 193 -20.50 40.79 -36.09
C LYS A 193 -19.83 40.59 -37.44
N CYS A 194 -19.38 39.36 -37.71
CA CYS A 194 -18.94 38.98 -39.04
C CYS A 194 -20.12 38.97 -40.02
N PRO A 195 -19.94 39.47 -41.25
CA PRO A 195 -21.06 39.67 -42.18
C PRO A 195 -21.71 38.36 -42.67
N ASN A 196 -20.99 37.24 -42.57
CA ASN A 196 -21.42 35.93 -43.06
C ASN A 196 -21.21 34.84 -41.99
N PRO A 197 -21.90 33.69 -42.09
CA PRO A 197 -21.60 32.51 -41.27
C PRO A 197 -20.13 32.07 -41.42
N ILE A 198 -19.56 31.46 -40.38
CA ILE A 198 -18.13 31.14 -40.34
C ILE A 198 -17.78 29.72 -40.82
N LEU A 199 -18.76 28.83 -40.94
CA LEU A 199 -18.56 27.46 -41.41
C LEU A 199 -18.98 27.33 -42.87
N LYS A 200 -18.00 27.31 -43.78
CA LYS A 200 -18.20 27.17 -45.22
C LYS A 200 -17.32 26.05 -45.77
N PHE A 201 -17.94 24.99 -46.27
CA PHE A 201 -17.26 23.82 -46.83
C PHE A 201 -17.76 23.58 -48.25
N ASN A 202 -16.84 23.34 -49.20
CA ASN A 202 -17.18 23.11 -50.62
C ASN A 202 -18.11 24.20 -51.21
N ASN A 203 -17.84 25.46 -50.86
CA ASN A 203 -18.62 26.65 -51.23
C ASN A 203 -20.06 26.73 -50.67
N VAL A 204 -20.45 25.84 -49.76
CA VAL A 204 -21.76 25.83 -49.11
C VAL A 204 -21.59 26.15 -47.62
N TYR A 205 -22.47 26.97 -47.07
CA TYR A 205 -22.50 27.21 -45.63
C TYR A 205 -23.13 26.01 -44.91
N GLU A 206 -22.42 25.48 -43.92
CA GLU A 206 -22.89 24.35 -43.11
C GLU A 206 -24.10 24.78 -42.25
N GLU A 207 -25.12 23.92 -42.20
CA GLU A 207 -26.14 24.02 -41.17
C GLU A 207 -25.58 23.52 -39.83
N ALA A 208 -25.54 24.40 -38.85
CA ALA A 208 -24.86 24.16 -37.58
C ALA A 208 -25.51 24.98 -36.48
N ASP A 209 -25.65 24.36 -35.30
CA ASP A 209 -26.26 24.97 -34.12
C ASP A 209 -25.57 24.50 -32.83
N GLY A 210 -25.78 25.20 -31.72
CA GLY A 210 -25.18 24.91 -30.42
C GLY A 210 -23.65 24.86 -30.44
N PRO A 211 -22.94 25.95 -30.82
CA PRO A 211 -21.48 25.97 -30.80
C PRO A 211 -20.96 25.77 -29.37
N THR A 212 -19.87 25.03 -29.22
CA THR A 212 -19.02 25.07 -28.02
C THR A 212 -17.56 24.92 -28.40
N LEU A 213 -16.69 25.55 -27.61
CA LEU A 213 -15.27 25.70 -27.92
C LEU A 213 -14.44 24.90 -26.91
N PHE A 214 -13.39 24.26 -27.40
CA PHE A 214 -12.42 23.56 -26.58
C PHE A 214 -11.02 23.78 -27.15
N GLU A 215 -10.08 24.24 -26.33
CA GLU A 215 -8.70 24.48 -26.74
C GLU A 215 -7.80 23.38 -26.18
N LYS A 216 -7.01 22.74 -27.04
CA LYS A 216 -6.04 21.70 -26.67
C LYS A 216 -4.86 21.72 -27.64
N ASP A 217 -3.65 21.59 -27.11
CA ASP A 217 -2.40 21.54 -27.90
C ASP A 217 -2.23 22.71 -28.91
N ASN A 218 -2.58 23.94 -28.48
CA ASN A 218 -2.61 25.16 -29.31
C ASN A 218 -3.56 25.10 -30.53
N GLN A 219 -4.47 24.13 -30.56
CA GLN A 219 -5.53 24.02 -31.56
C GLN A 219 -6.89 24.32 -30.92
N LEU A 220 -7.70 25.10 -31.62
CA LEU A 220 -9.07 25.40 -31.20
C LEU A 220 -10.03 24.45 -31.93
N PHE A 221 -10.85 23.77 -31.15
CA PHE A 221 -11.91 22.89 -31.64
C PHE A 221 -13.27 23.53 -31.44
N LEU A 222 -14.10 23.46 -32.49
CA LEU A 222 -15.49 23.89 -32.47
C LEU A 222 -16.38 22.66 -32.62
N PHE A 223 -17.16 22.39 -31.59
CA PHE A 223 -18.18 21.35 -31.57
C PHE A 223 -19.54 21.99 -31.79
N TYR A 224 -20.39 21.31 -32.54
CA TYR A 224 -21.74 21.78 -32.87
C TYR A 224 -22.63 20.60 -33.23
N HIS A 225 -23.94 20.78 -33.14
CA HIS A 225 -24.91 19.77 -33.56
C HIS A 225 -25.58 20.17 -34.88
N LEU A 226 -26.09 19.16 -35.59
CA LEU A 226 -26.72 19.36 -36.89
C LEU A 226 -28.23 19.55 -36.74
N PRO A 227 -28.83 20.62 -37.32
CA PRO A 227 -30.28 20.84 -37.31
C PRO A 227 -31.09 19.70 -37.92
N ASN A 228 -30.51 18.98 -38.88
CA ASN A 228 -31.09 17.78 -39.50
C ASN A 228 -31.07 16.52 -38.59
N ARG A 229 -30.63 16.66 -37.33
CA ARG A 229 -30.62 15.61 -36.30
C ARG A 229 -29.67 14.44 -36.53
N SER A 230 -28.70 14.59 -37.43
CA SER A 230 -27.78 13.50 -37.78
C SER A 230 -26.57 13.32 -36.84
N GLY A 231 -26.38 14.22 -35.87
CA GLY A 231 -25.37 14.07 -34.81
C GLY A 231 -24.67 15.36 -34.39
N ILE A 232 -23.64 15.21 -33.56
CA ILE A 232 -22.68 16.25 -33.18
C ILE A 232 -21.46 16.10 -34.07
N LYS A 233 -21.00 17.21 -34.63
CA LYS A 233 -19.77 17.33 -35.41
C LYS A 233 -18.71 18.12 -34.65
N VAL A 234 -17.46 17.94 -35.06
CA VAL A 234 -16.32 18.73 -34.63
C VAL A 234 -15.50 19.19 -35.83
N THR A 235 -15.04 20.42 -35.79
CA THR A 235 -14.03 20.99 -36.70
C THR A 235 -12.96 21.71 -35.87
N SER A 236 -11.86 22.07 -36.50
CA SER A 236 -10.75 22.73 -35.82
C SER A 236 -10.09 23.81 -36.65
N THR A 237 -9.41 24.73 -35.97
CA THR A 237 -8.54 25.73 -36.58
C THR A 237 -7.29 25.94 -35.74
N SER A 238 -6.15 26.16 -36.41
CA SER A 238 -4.90 26.61 -35.80
C SER A 238 -4.59 28.08 -36.10
N SER A 239 -5.45 28.74 -36.88
CA SER A 239 -5.30 30.15 -37.24
C SER A 239 -5.86 31.07 -36.16
N SER A 240 -5.39 32.32 -36.12
CA SER A 240 -6.03 33.35 -35.31
C SER A 240 -7.50 33.52 -35.69
N LEU A 241 -8.35 33.72 -34.68
CA LEU A 241 -9.79 33.91 -34.87
C LEU A 241 -10.06 35.25 -35.56
N SER A 242 -10.84 35.21 -36.65
CA SER A 242 -11.31 36.36 -37.41
C SER A 242 -12.51 35.94 -38.28
N CYS A 243 -13.14 36.89 -38.97
CA CYS A 243 -14.21 36.58 -39.92
C CYS A 243 -13.74 35.72 -41.13
N ASN A 244 -12.43 35.58 -41.33
CA ASN A 244 -11.83 34.79 -42.40
C ASN A 244 -11.14 33.52 -41.88
N SER A 245 -11.39 33.11 -40.62
CA SER A 245 -10.80 31.89 -40.07
C SER A 245 -11.15 30.67 -40.93
N VAL A 246 -10.12 29.87 -41.23
CA VAL A 246 -10.25 28.64 -42.01
C VAL A 246 -10.40 27.45 -41.06
N TRP A 247 -11.41 26.63 -41.32
CA TRP A 247 -11.77 25.46 -40.53
C TRP A 247 -11.46 24.17 -41.29
N THR A 248 -11.04 23.14 -40.58
CA THR A 248 -10.83 21.80 -41.14
C THR A 248 -12.17 21.16 -41.54
N GLN A 249 -12.13 20.17 -42.45
CA GLN A 249 -13.34 19.43 -42.82
C GLN A 249 -13.96 18.78 -41.57
N PRO A 250 -15.26 19.00 -41.30
CA PRO A 250 -15.85 18.60 -40.04
C PRO A 250 -16.12 17.09 -39.99
N GLN A 251 -15.94 16.50 -38.82
CA GLN A 251 -16.13 15.06 -38.58
C GLN A 251 -17.32 14.82 -37.67
N ILE A 252 -18.10 13.77 -37.93
CA ILE A 252 -19.18 13.35 -37.02
C ILE A 252 -18.54 12.67 -35.81
N LEU A 253 -18.82 13.21 -34.63
CA LEU A 253 -18.28 12.77 -33.36
C LEU A 253 -19.23 11.81 -32.63
N LEU A 254 -20.53 12.13 -32.63
CA LEU A 254 -21.55 11.36 -31.92
C LEU A 254 -22.85 11.32 -32.73
N ARG A 255 -23.48 10.15 -32.80
CA ARG A 255 -24.79 9.93 -33.46
C ARG A 255 -25.88 9.64 -32.45
N ASN A 256 -27.12 9.91 -32.81
CA ASN A 256 -28.32 9.55 -32.04
C ASN A 256 -28.63 8.07 -32.27
N ASP A 257 -28.41 7.24 -31.26
CA ASP A 257 -28.48 5.77 -31.39
C ASP A 257 -28.92 5.05 -30.10
N LYS A 258 -29.31 5.80 -29.05
CA LYS A 258 -29.80 5.26 -27.78
C LYS A 258 -31.18 5.78 -27.46
N ASN A 259 -31.96 5.03 -26.69
CA ASN A 259 -33.35 5.39 -26.37
C ASN A 259 -33.52 6.77 -25.72
N TYR A 260 -32.48 7.30 -25.05
CA TYR A 260 -32.49 8.61 -24.40
C TYR A 260 -32.12 9.79 -25.33
N ASP A 261 -31.61 9.52 -26.53
CA ASP A 261 -31.23 10.55 -27.52
C ASP A 261 -31.66 10.25 -28.97
N GLN A 262 -32.42 9.17 -29.18
CA GLN A 262 -32.77 8.65 -30.49
C GLN A 262 -33.44 9.70 -31.39
N ASN A 263 -34.30 10.55 -30.83
CA ASN A 263 -35.05 11.52 -31.62
C ASN A 263 -34.23 12.77 -31.94
N TYR A 264 -33.26 13.13 -31.09
CA TYR A 264 -32.34 14.24 -31.32
C TYR A 264 -31.19 14.28 -30.29
N LEU A 265 -30.03 14.81 -30.68
CA LEU A 265 -28.95 15.20 -29.78
C LEU A 265 -28.49 16.63 -30.11
N THR A 266 -28.28 17.45 -29.08
CA THR A 266 -28.10 18.90 -29.23
C THR A 266 -27.13 19.47 -28.21
N SER A 267 -26.66 20.69 -28.48
CA SER A 267 -26.03 21.57 -27.49
C SER A 267 -24.87 20.90 -26.76
N PRO A 268 -23.81 20.51 -27.48
CA PRO A 268 -22.61 19.95 -26.89
C PRO A 268 -21.96 20.93 -25.91
N SER A 269 -21.42 20.41 -24.82
CA SER A 269 -20.54 21.10 -23.87
C SER A 269 -19.36 20.21 -23.57
N VAL A 270 -18.16 20.69 -23.86
CA VAL A 270 -16.94 19.88 -23.79
C VAL A 270 -15.99 20.43 -22.73
N ILE A 271 -15.48 19.54 -21.88
CA ILE A 271 -14.46 19.86 -20.88
C ILE A 271 -13.40 18.76 -20.80
N GLU A 272 -12.24 19.09 -20.25
CA GLU A 272 -11.25 18.11 -19.82
C GLU A 272 -11.26 18.02 -18.29
N ALA A 273 -11.47 16.82 -17.76
CA ALA A 273 -11.43 16.55 -16.33
C ALA A 273 -10.87 15.14 -16.11
N ASN A 274 -9.98 14.97 -15.12
CA ASN A 274 -9.33 13.70 -14.79
C ASN A 274 -8.61 13.05 -15.99
N ASN A 275 -7.88 13.85 -16.79
CA ASN A 275 -7.20 13.42 -18.03
C ASN A 275 -8.12 12.77 -19.08
N GLN A 276 -9.42 13.06 -19.03
CA GLN A 276 -10.40 12.57 -19.99
C GLN A 276 -11.23 13.74 -20.55
N ILE A 277 -11.52 13.70 -21.85
CA ILE A 277 -12.43 14.67 -22.47
C ILE A 277 -13.85 14.17 -22.27
N LYS A 278 -14.70 15.03 -21.71
CA LYS A 278 -16.11 14.77 -21.42
C LYS A 278 -16.97 15.67 -22.28
N LEU A 279 -17.94 15.08 -22.95
CA LEU A 279 -18.95 15.73 -23.79
C LEU A 279 -20.31 15.57 -23.13
N PHE A 280 -20.81 16.64 -22.52
CA PHE A 280 -22.19 16.74 -22.07
C PHE A 280 -23.07 17.21 -23.22
N TYR A 281 -24.27 16.68 -23.37
CA TYR A 281 -25.18 17.06 -24.46
C TYR A 281 -26.65 16.85 -24.07
N GLY A 282 -27.54 17.62 -24.70
CA GLY A 282 -28.98 17.39 -24.61
C GLY A 282 -29.40 16.22 -25.51
N GLY A 283 -30.27 15.34 -25.02
CA GLY A 283 -30.84 14.22 -25.77
C GLY A 283 -32.36 14.17 -25.68
N LEU A 284 -33.02 14.04 -26.83
CA LEU A 284 -34.45 13.78 -26.93
C LEU A 284 -34.69 12.28 -27.04
N SER A 285 -35.27 11.72 -26.00
CA SER A 285 -35.59 10.30 -25.94
C SER A 285 -36.68 9.88 -26.93
N ILE A 286 -36.81 8.57 -27.13
CA ILE A 286 -37.87 7.95 -27.94
C ILE A 286 -39.28 8.36 -27.47
N ASN A 287 -39.44 8.65 -26.17
CA ASN A 287 -40.69 9.10 -25.56
C ASN A 287 -40.85 10.62 -25.56
N ASN A 288 -40.04 11.35 -26.33
CA ASN A 288 -40.03 12.82 -26.40
C ASN A 288 -39.74 13.54 -25.07
N VAL A 289 -39.00 12.88 -24.18
CA VAL A 289 -38.49 13.49 -22.94
C VAL A 289 -37.06 13.99 -23.17
N TRP A 290 -36.82 15.26 -22.85
CA TRP A 290 -35.51 15.89 -22.93
C TRP A 290 -34.66 15.61 -21.69
N THR A 291 -33.45 15.13 -21.94
CA THR A 291 -32.48 14.68 -20.93
C THR A 291 -31.11 15.28 -21.19
N ILE A 292 -30.26 15.31 -20.16
CA ILE A 292 -28.84 15.62 -20.31
C ILE A 292 -28.06 14.31 -20.21
N ASN A 293 -27.09 14.15 -21.10
CA ASN A 293 -26.32 12.93 -21.31
C ASN A 293 -24.83 13.25 -21.34
N LEU A 294 -24.00 12.22 -21.13
CA LEU A 294 -22.54 12.27 -21.12
C LEU A 294 -21.98 11.27 -22.13
N ALA A 295 -20.99 11.70 -22.90
CA ALA A 295 -20.07 10.83 -23.63
C ALA A 295 -18.64 11.19 -23.23
N THR A 296 -17.73 10.23 -23.26
CA THR A 296 -16.33 10.43 -22.87
C THR A 296 -15.39 9.93 -23.95
N SER A 297 -14.27 10.61 -24.15
CA SER A 297 -13.17 10.08 -24.97
C SER A 297 -12.57 8.86 -24.27
N GLY A 298 -12.44 7.73 -24.95
CA GLY A 298 -11.92 6.48 -24.36
C GLY A 298 -13.00 5.59 -23.70
N LEU A 299 -12.59 4.59 -22.92
CA LEU A 299 -13.48 3.59 -22.29
C LEU A 299 -14.48 4.24 -21.30
N GLU A 300 -15.73 3.73 -21.28
CA GLU A 300 -16.88 4.21 -20.49
C GLU A 300 -16.59 4.36 -18.98
N PHE A 301 -17.20 5.37 -18.34
CA PHE A 301 -17.30 5.44 -16.88
C PHE A 301 -18.25 4.36 -16.37
N ILE A 302 -17.70 3.35 -15.71
CA ILE A 302 -18.45 2.27 -15.05
C ILE A 302 -18.80 2.76 -13.63
N ASP A 303 -20.09 2.72 -13.26
CA ASP A 303 -20.53 2.83 -11.87
C ASP A 303 -20.00 1.61 -11.10
N LYS A 304 -18.90 1.80 -10.37
CA LYS A 304 -18.13 0.72 -9.72
C LYS A 304 -18.64 0.50 -8.30
N ASN A 305 -18.88 -0.76 -7.95
CA ASN A 305 -18.95 -1.15 -6.55
C ASN A 305 -17.58 -0.90 -5.89
N PRO A 306 -17.52 -0.25 -4.72
CA PRO A 306 -16.24 -0.02 -4.07
C PRO A 306 -15.55 -1.33 -3.69
N VAL A 307 -14.24 -1.33 -3.83
CA VAL A 307 -13.38 -2.49 -3.55
C VAL A 307 -12.51 -2.19 -2.34
N VAL A 308 -12.48 -3.12 -1.38
CA VAL A 308 -11.58 -3.06 -0.24
C VAL A 308 -10.57 -4.19 -0.33
N LEU A 309 -9.31 -3.84 -0.55
CA LEU A 309 -8.18 -4.76 -0.50
C LEU A 309 -7.74 -4.94 0.95
N ILE A 310 -7.70 -6.19 1.41
CA ILE A 310 -7.28 -6.58 2.75
C ILE A 310 -6.00 -7.43 2.59
N PRO A 311 -4.82 -6.87 2.87
CA PRO A 311 -3.58 -7.54 2.60
C PRO A 311 -3.29 -8.62 3.66
N GLY A 312 -2.27 -9.44 3.40
CA GLY A 312 -1.85 -10.56 4.25
C GLY A 312 -0.98 -10.16 5.45
N LEU A 313 -0.55 -11.18 6.20
CA LEU A 313 0.39 -11.02 7.32
C LEU A 313 1.62 -10.23 6.88
N PHE A 314 2.07 -9.28 7.71
CA PHE A 314 3.24 -8.41 7.49
C PHE A 314 3.10 -7.30 6.45
N ALA A 315 2.05 -7.33 5.63
CA ALA A 315 1.85 -6.32 4.61
C ALA A 315 1.47 -4.95 5.19
N SER A 316 1.05 -4.89 6.45
CA SER A 316 0.80 -3.62 7.15
C SER A 316 1.92 -3.30 8.16
N TRP A 317 2.27 -2.02 8.25
CA TRP A 317 3.34 -1.51 9.09
C TRP A 317 2.91 -0.26 9.86
N ASN A 318 3.36 -0.18 11.11
CA ASN A 318 3.34 1.03 11.91
C ASN A 318 4.55 0.98 12.85
N LYS A 319 5.53 1.88 12.64
CA LYS A 319 6.80 1.89 13.39
C LYS A 319 6.56 2.04 14.89
N GLN A 320 5.64 2.91 15.28
CA GLN A 320 5.35 3.26 16.67
C GLN A 320 4.75 2.06 17.40
N ALA A 321 3.84 1.34 16.75
CA ALA A 321 3.23 0.14 17.31
C ALA A 321 4.19 -1.05 17.35
N ILE A 322 4.94 -1.31 16.28
CA ILE A 322 5.77 -2.51 16.14
C ILE A 322 7.11 -2.34 16.84
N VAL A 323 7.80 -1.22 16.65
CA VAL A 323 9.17 -0.99 17.14
C VAL A 323 9.16 -0.41 18.55
N TYR A 324 8.29 0.56 18.82
CA TYR A 324 8.23 1.23 20.14
C TYR A 324 7.17 0.64 21.08
N GLY A 325 6.34 -0.29 20.61
CA GLY A 325 5.30 -0.91 21.42
C GLY A 325 4.20 0.07 21.86
N GLN A 326 4.02 1.19 21.16
CA GLN A 326 3.05 2.22 21.50
C GLN A 326 1.65 1.87 21.00
N SER A 327 0.63 2.34 21.71
CA SER A 327 -0.75 2.32 21.21
C SER A 327 -0.91 3.40 20.14
N VAL A 328 -1.48 3.03 18.99
CA VAL A 328 -1.72 3.92 17.85
C VAL A 328 -3.17 3.80 17.38
N SER A 329 -3.64 4.77 16.59
CA SER A 329 -4.95 4.63 15.96
C SER A 329 -4.92 3.51 14.93
N ARG A 330 -6.03 2.78 14.81
CA ARG A 330 -6.22 1.78 13.76
C ARG A 330 -6.07 2.36 12.34
N ASN A 331 -6.34 3.66 12.17
CA ASN A 331 -6.20 4.37 10.90
C ASN A 331 -4.75 4.79 10.59
N ASP A 332 -3.82 4.67 11.55
CA ASP A 332 -2.41 5.04 11.37
C ASP A 332 -1.57 3.89 10.76
N TRP A 333 -2.19 2.74 10.48
CA TRP A 333 -1.53 1.62 9.82
C TRP A 333 -1.48 1.86 8.31
N GLN A 334 -0.33 1.56 7.71
CA GLN A 334 -0.10 1.73 6.28
C GLN A 334 0.52 0.48 5.66
N MET A 335 0.59 0.43 4.33
CA MET A 335 1.27 -0.65 3.63
C MET A 335 2.76 -0.64 4.02
N ASN A 336 3.32 -1.80 4.30
CA ASN A 336 4.71 -1.96 4.67
C ASN A 336 5.62 -1.57 3.50
N PRO A 337 6.58 -0.64 3.66
CA PRO A 337 7.42 -0.17 2.55
C PRO A 337 8.33 -1.24 1.95
N VAL A 338 8.49 -2.38 2.62
CA VAL A 338 9.25 -3.54 2.12
C VAL A 338 8.43 -4.39 1.13
N VAL A 339 7.10 -4.34 1.19
CA VAL A 339 6.19 -5.28 0.53
C VAL A 339 5.78 -4.74 -0.85
N LYS A 340 6.06 -5.53 -1.91
CA LYS A 340 5.79 -5.19 -3.32
C LYS A 340 4.62 -5.95 -3.94
N GLU A 341 4.15 -7.00 -3.27
CA GLU A 341 3.21 -7.98 -3.80
C GLU A 341 1.89 -7.35 -4.27
N TYR A 342 1.51 -6.20 -3.71
CA TYR A 342 0.24 -5.52 -4.00
C TYR A 342 0.35 -4.42 -5.05
N ASP A 343 1.55 -4.06 -5.53
CA ASP A 343 1.71 -2.94 -6.46
C ASP A 343 1.03 -3.23 -7.81
N GLY A 344 1.11 -4.48 -8.28
CA GLY A 344 0.43 -4.90 -9.52
C GLY A 344 -1.08 -4.72 -9.46
N ILE A 345 -1.73 -5.23 -8.41
CA ILE A 345 -3.19 -5.11 -8.24
C ILE A 345 -3.63 -3.66 -7.99
N LYS A 346 -2.89 -2.89 -7.18
CA LYS A 346 -3.16 -1.46 -6.94
C LYS A 346 -3.10 -0.65 -8.24
N ASN A 347 -2.01 -0.79 -8.98
CA ASN A 347 -1.83 -0.10 -10.26
C ASN A 347 -2.88 -0.53 -11.29
N THR A 348 -3.27 -1.80 -11.28
CA THR A 348 -4.36 -2.29 -12.13
C THR A 348 -5.69 -1.60 -11.80
N PHE A 349 -6.06 -1.49 -10.52
CA PHE A 349 -7.26 -0.73 -10.13
C PHE A 349 -7.18 0.74 -10.57
N PHE A 350 -6.02 1.40 -10.42
CA PHE A 350 -5.82 2.77 -10.91
C PHE A 350 -5.96 2.89 -12.44
N ASN A 351 -5.40 1.94 -13.21
CA ASN A 351 -5.53 1.90 -14.67
C ASN A 351 -6.96 1.61 -15.14
N LEU A 352 -7.76 0.95 -14.30
CA LEU A 352 -9.19 0.75 -14.50
C LEU A 352 -10.00 1.99 -14.08
N GLY A 353 -9.34 3.05 -13.60
CA GLY A 353 -9.92 4.32 -13.20
C GLY A 353 -10.52 4.32 -11.79
N PHE A 354 -10.14 3.38 -10.93
CA PHE A 354 -10.45 3.48 -9.50
C PHE A 354 -9.55 4.54 -8.86
N GLU A 355 -10.07 5.23 -7.86
CA GLU A 355 -9.42 6.27 -7.08
C GLU A 355 -9.33 5.84 -5.61
N PHE A 356 -8.12 5.97 -5.05
CA PHE A 356 -7.86 5.64 -3.64
C PHE A 356 -8.73 6.49 -2.71
N ASP A 357 -9.26 5.89 -1.64
CA ASP A 357 -10.18 6.49 -0.66
C ASP A 357 -11.53 6.99 -1.23
N LYS A 358 -11.81 6.71 -2.52
CA LYS A 358 -13.07 7.04 -3.18
C LYS A 358 -13.82 5.80 -3.62
N ASP A 359 -13.23 4.87 -4.36
CA ASP A 359 -13.87 3.61 -4.76
C ASP A 359 -12.92 2.40 -4.64
N PHE A 360 -11.64 2.66 -4.35
CA PHE A 360 -10.66 1.65 -3.96
C PHE A 360 -10.06 1.98 -2.60
N TYR A 361 -10.09 1.00 -1.70
CA TYR A 361 -9.65 1.13 -0.32
C TYR A 361 -8.66 0.03 0.02
N ILE A 362 -7.77 0.32 0.96
CA ILE A 362 -6.86 -0.69 1.55
C ILE A 362 -7.03 -0.64 3.06
N PHE A 363 -7.51 -1.74 3.64
CA PHE A 363 -7.57 -1.90 5.08
C PHE A 363 -6.21 -2.42 5.58
N ASN A 364 -5.34 -1.51 6.00
CA ASN A 364 -4.11 -1.88 6.72
C ASN A 364 -4.42 -2.03 8.22
N TYR A 365 -3.84 -3.03 8.87
CA TYR A 365 -4.23 -3.41 10.22
C TYR A 365 -3.07 -3.95 11.06
N ASP A 366 -3.27 -3.97 12.38
CA ASP A 366 -2.33 -4.60 13.32
C ASP A 366 -2.45 -6.12 13.26
N TRP A 367 -1.71 -6.72 12.33
CA TRP A 367 -1.70 -8.16 12.10
C TRP A 367 -1.21 -8.98 13.29
N ARG A 368 -0.67 -8.37 14.34
CA ARG A 368 -0.23 -9.06 15.56
C ARG A 368 -1.38 -9.50 16.45
N LYS A 369 -2.50 -8.77 16.41
CA LYS A 369 -3.70 -9.03 17.23
C LYS A 369 -4.38 -10.32 16.78
N ASN A 370 -5.20 -10.92 17.65
CA ASN A 370 -6.07 -12.05 17.26
C ASN A 370 -7.06 -11.66 16.14
N ILE A 371 -7.59 -12.65 15.41
CA ILE A 371 -8.48 -12.41 14.26
C ILE A 371 -9.73 -11.64 14.68
N ASP A 372 -10.25 -11.92 15.88
CA ASP A 372 -11.47 -11.28 16.39
C ASP A 372 -11.33 -9.75 16.50
N SER A 373 -10.21 -9.30 17.07
CA SER A 373 -9.89 -7.88 17.20
C SER A 373 -9.64 -7.22 15.83
N ILE A 374 -8.97 -7.92 14.91
CA ILE A 374 -8.75 -7.41 13.54
C ILE A 374 -10.08 -7.26 12.80
N THR A 375 -11.00 -8.20 13.02
CA THR A 375 -12.34 -8.20 12.42
C THR A 375 -13.20 -7.05 12.96
N GLU A 376 -13.06 -6.71 14.23
CA GLU A 376 -13.65 -5.50 14.82
C GLU A 376 -13.05 -4.22 14.22
N ASP A 377 -11.73 -4.20 14.02
CA ASP A 377 -11.04 -3.10 13.35
C ASP A 377 -11.53 -2.93 11.90
N LEU A 378 -11.78 -4.02 11.17
CA LEU A 378 -12.35 -4.01 9.81
C LEU A 378 -13.79 -3.47 9.81
N ASN A 379 -14.61 -3.89 10.77
CA ASN A 379 -15.99 -3.38 10.90
C ASN A 379 -16.03 -1.87 11.09
N TYR A 380 -15.15 -1.35 11.95
CA TYR A 380 -15.03 0.09 12.17
C TYR A 380 -14.52 0.79 10.90
N TYR A 381 -13.49 0.25 10.25
CA TYR A 381 -12.95 0.81 9.01
C TYR A 381 -14.02 0.91 7.92
N LEU A 382 -14.80 -0.16 7.69
CA LEU A 382 -15.87 -0.17 6.71
C LEU A 382 -16.94 0.88 7.04
N LYS A 383 -17.39 0.98 8.29
CA LYS A 383 -18.39 1.98 8.71
C LYS A 383 -17.93 3.42 8.51
N GLU A 384 -16.71 3.72 8.93
CA GLU A 384 -16.18 5.09 8.94
C GLU A 384 -15.67 5.55 7.58
N LYS A 385 -14.94 4.69 6.86
CA LYS A 385 -14.21 5.07 5.65
C LYS A 385 -14.91 4.71 4.35
N VAL A 386 -15.73 3.66 4.36
CA VAL A 386 -16.33 3.11 3.14
C VAL A 386 -17.83 3.40 3.09
N TYR A 387 -18.62 2.87 4.02
CA TYR A 387 -20.07 2.96 4.00
C TYR A 387 -20.59 4.40 4.08
N SER A 388 -19.93 5.26 4.85
CA SER A 388 -20.28 6.69 4.96
C SER A 388 -20.21 7.43 3.61
N LYS A 389 -19.34 6.98 2.69
CA LYS A 389 -19.15 7.57 1.36
C LYS A 389 -19.99 6.91 0.27
N HIS A 390 -20.54 5.73 0.55
CA HIS A 390 -21.21 4.86 -0.42
C HIS A 390 -22.59 4.37 0.07
N PRO A 391 -23.53 5.28 0.35
CA PRO A 391 -24.84 4.90 0.85
C PRO A 391 -25.58 4.02 -0.18
N GLY A 392 -26.04 2.85 0.26
CA GLY A 392 -26.81 1.92 -0.58
C GLY A 392 -26.01 1.15 -1.64
N LYS A 393 -24.68 1.27 -1.65
CA LYS A 393 -23.83 0.50 -2.56
C LYS A 393 -23.35 -0.81 -1.92
N ASN A 394 -23.21 -1.81 -2.77
CA ASN A 394 -22.58 -3.07 -2.42
C ASN A 394 -21.06 -2.92 -2.46
N ILE A 395 -20.38 -3.55 -1.51
CA ILE A 395 -18.93 -3.55 -1.41
C ILE A 395 -18.38 -4.93 -1.77
N VAL A 396 -17.18 -4.96 -2.35
CA VAL A 396 -16.42 -6.18 -2.63
C VAL A 396 -15.17 -6.21 -1.76
N LEU A 397 -14.98 -7.30 -1.02
CA LEU A 397 -13.76 -7.54 -0.25
C LEU A 397 -12.81 -8.43 -1.04
N ILE A 398 -11.54 -8.02 -1.16
CA ILE A 398 -10.48 -8.81 -1.76
C ILE A 398 -9.42 -9.05 -0.69
N GLY A 399 -9.38 -10.26 -0.16
CA GLY A 399 -8.46 -10.64 0.90
C GLY A 399 -7.34 -11.55 0.41
N HIS A 400 -6.10 -11.24 0.77
CA HIS A 400 -4.95 -12.12 0.50
C HIS A 400 -4.42 -12.71 1.80
N SER A 401 -4.08 -14.01 1.79
CA SER A 401 -3.47 -14.70 2.94
C SER A 401 -4.31 -14.49 4.22
N LEU A 402 -3.72 -13.98 5.31
CA LEU A 402 -4.45 -13.60 6.53
C LEU A 402 -5.65 -12.68 6.26
N GLY A 403 -5.55 -11.73 5.33
CA GLY A 403 -6.61 -10.79 5.01
C GLY A 403 -7.88 -11.45 4.46
N GLY A 404 -7.74 -12.55 3.72
CA GLY A 404 -8.91 -13.33 3.26
C GLY A 404 -9.56 -14.14 4.38
N LEU A 405 -8.78 -14.63 5.35
CA LEU A 405 -9.33 -15.25 6.55
C LEU A 405 -10.09 -14.24 7.42
N VAL A 406 -9.54 -13.03 7.60
CA VAL A 406 -10.23 -11.91 8.25
C VAL A 406 -11.53 -11.57 7.54
N SER A 407 -11.53 -11.51 6.20
CA SER A 407 -12.72 -11.22 5.40
C SER A 407 -13.81 -12.26 5.59
N ARG A 408 -13.45 -13.56 5.58
CA ARG A 408 -14.38 -14.66 5.87
C ARG A 408 -15.00 -14.48 7.25
N VAL A 409 -14.15 -14.36 8.28
CA VAL A 409 -14.60 -14.28 9.68
C VAL A 409 -15.47 -13.05 9.91
N TYR A 410 -15.17 -11.92 9.26
CA TYR A 410 -15.99 -10.71 9.31
C TYR A 410 -17.45 -10.97 8.91
N ILE A 411 -17.68 -11.71 7.82
CA ILE A 411 -19.04 -12.04 7.40
C ILE A 411 -19.71 -13.02 8.35
N GLN A 412 -18.98 -14.03 8.84
CA GLN A 412 -19.52 -14.96 9.82
C GLN A 412 -19.91 -14.28 11.14
N LYS A 413 -19.18 -13.21 11.54
CA LYS A 413 -19.42 -12.48 12.80
C LYS A 413 -20.53 -11.44 12.67
N TYR A 414 -20.61 -10.73 11.55
CA TYR A 414 -21.49 -9.56 11.41
C TYR A 414 -22.66 -9.72 10.45
N HIS A 415 -22.66 -10.73 9.58
CA HIS A 415 -23.70 -10.92 8.56
C HIS A 415 -24.02 -9.63 7.78
N ASP A 416 -22.98 -8.88 7.37
CA ASP A 416 -23.17 -7.57 6.73
C ASP A 416 -23.62 -7.74 5.27
N ASP A 417 -24.92 -7.56 5.03
CA ASP A 417 -25.56 -7.68 3.71
C ASP A 417 -25.04 -6.70 2.66
N ARG A 418 -24.29 -5.66 3.05
CA ARG A 418 -23.65 -4.75 2.08
C ARG A 418 -22.44 -5.37 1.41
N ILE A 419 -21.86 -6.43 1.98
CA ILE A 419 -20.78 -7.16 1.33
C ILE A 419 -21.38 -8.15 0.34
N SER A 420 -21.33 -7.79 -0.94
CA SER A 420 -21.87 -8.63 -2.02
C SER A 420 -20.96 -9.78 -2.41
N LYS A 421 -19.66 -9.68 -2.12
CA LYS A 421 -18.66 -10.63 -2.58
C LYS A 421 -17.39 -10.57 -1.73
N ILE A 422 -16.84 -11.74 -1.42
CA ILE A 422 -15.52 -11.92 -0.83
C ILE A 422 -14.67 -12.75 -1.78
N ILE A 423 -13.55 -12.21 -2.23
CA ILE A 423 -12.56 -12.93 -3.03
C ILE A 423 -11.32 -13.12 -2.16
N THR A 424 -10.97 -14.37 -1.89
CA THR A 424 -9.82 -14.72 -1.06
C THR A 424 -8.74 -15.40 -1.90
N SER A 425 -7.48 -15.09 -1.61
CA SER A 425 -6.33 -15.58 -2.37
C SER A 425 -5.29 -16.16 -1.42
N GLY A 426 -4.95 -17.44 -1.55
CA GLY A 426 -3.98 -18.13 -0.70
C GLY A 426 -4.32 -18.05 0.80
N SER A 427 -5.59 -17.96 1.18
CA SER A 427 -5.98 -17.68 2.56
C SER A 427 -6.09 -18.97 3.39
N PRO A 428 -5.50 -19.07 4.60
CA PRO A 428 -5.48 -20.32 5.37
C PRO A 428 -6.82 -20.59 6.08
N HIS A 429 -7.87 -20.93 5.33
CA HIS A 429 -9.22 -21.16 5.87
C HIS A 429 -9.29 -22.34 6.84
N LEU A 430 -8.39 -23.32 6.72
CA LEU A 430 -8.26 -24.44 7.66
C LEU A 430 -6.99 -24.33 8.52
N GLY A 431 -6.40 -23.13 8.62
CA GLY A 431 -5.12 -22.89 9.28
C GLY A 431 -3.90 -23.35 8.47
N THR A 432 -2.71 -23.23 9.04
CA THR A 432 -1.44 -23.62 8.44
C THR A 432 -0.48 -24.23 9.45
N ALA A 433 0.21 -25.32 9.07
CA ALA A 433 1.17 -25.99 9.96
C ALA A 433 2.43 -25.15 10.20
N GLN A 434 2.68 -24.14 9.36
CA GLN A 434 3.86 -23.26 9.43
C GLN A 434 4.01 -22.51 10.75
N VAL A 435 2.91 -22.29 11.50
CA VAL A 435 2.94 -21.56 12.77
C VAL A 435 3.14 -22.46 13.99
N TYR A 436 3.10 -23.79 13.82
CA TYR A 436 3.11 -24.75 14.93
C TYR A 436 4.36 -24.62 15.80
N LYS A 437 5.56 -24.71 15.19
CA LYS A 437 6.83 -24.59 15.95
C LYS A 437 6.98 -23.24 16.65
N ALA A 438 6.47 -22.17 16.04
CA ALA A 438 6.56 -20.84 16.62
C ALA A 438 5.66 -20.71 17.85
N VAL A 439 4.43 -21.21 17.77
CA VAL A 439 3.49 -21.22 18.89
C VAL A 439 3.97 -22.14 20.02
N GLU A 440 4.52 -23.31 19.69
CA GLU A 440 4.89 -24.33 20.68
C GLU A 440 6.22 -24.08 21.38
N ALA A 441 7.21 -23.54 20.68
CA ALA A 441 8.57 -23.44 21.18
C ALA A 441 9.25 -22.08 20.89
N GLY A 442 8.61 -21.19 20.13
CA GLY A 442 9.27 -20.00 19.58
C GLY A 442 10.37 -20.37 18.57
N ASP A 443 10.21 -21.52 17.92
CA ASP A 443 11.08 -22.03 16.87
C ASP A 443 10.45 -21.77 15.49
N PHE A 444 11.24 -21.65 14.43
CA PHE A 444 10.74 -21.20 13.13
C PHE A 444 11.19 -22.14 12.01
N GLU A 445 10.28 -22.42 11.08
CA GLU A 445 10.67 -23.02 9.80
C GLU A 445 11.62 -22.07 9.07
N ASN A 446 12.73 -22.58 8.56
CA ASN A 446 13.55 -21.83 7.62
C ASN A 446 12.77 -21.71 6.32
N GLY A 447 12.17 -20.54 6.09
CA GLY A 447 11.34 -20.27 4.94
C GLY A 447 11.71 -18.92 4.33
N ASN A 448 11.98 -18.91 3.03
CA ASN A 448 12.11 -17.66 2.28
C ASN A 448 10.71 -17.05 2.04
N ASN A 449 10.10 -16.50 3.09
CA ASN A 449 8.81 -15.84 2.98
C ASN A 449 8.63 -14.74 4.04
N LEU A 450 7.67 -13.85 3.79
CA LEU A 450 7.38 -12.73 4.68
C LEU A 450 6.95 -13.18 6.08
N MET A 451 6.28 -14.33 6.22
CA MET A 451 5.86 -14.84 7.52
C MET A 451 7.05 -15.25 8.40
N TRP A 452 8.10 -15.85 7.83
CA TRP A 452 9.35 -16.12 8.54
C TRP A 452 10.03 -14.81 8.97
N LEU A 453 10.19 -13.85 8.03
CA LEU A 453 10.82 -12.57 8.33
C LEU A 453 10.09 -11.84 9.47
N THR A 454 8.76 -11.87 9.44
CA THR A 454 7.89 -11.26 10.45
C THR A 454 8.17 -11.80 11.84
N GLN A 455 8.14 -13.13 11.98
CA GLN A 455 8.33 -13.80 13.26
C GLN A 455 9.73 -13.54 13.80
N LYS A 456 10.75 -13.61 12.93
CA LYS A 456 12.14 -13.28 13.27
C LYS A 456 12.28 -11.83 13.69
N LEU A 457 11.71 -10.89 12.95
CA LEU A 457 11.80 -9.46 13.26
C LEU A 457 11.16 -9.13 14.61
N ILE A 458 9.94 -9.63 14.88
CA ILE A 458 9.30 -9.46 16.19
C ILE A 458 10.16 -10.05 17.30
N LEU A 459 10.70 -11.25 17.10
CA LEU A 459 11.57 -11.86 18.08
C LEU A 459 12.79 -10.97 18.36
N GLN A 460 13.47 -10.47 17.32
CA GLN A 460 14.64 -9.62 17.49
C GLN A 460 14.30 -8.29 18.15
N ILE A 461 13.15 -7.69 17.84
CA ILE A 461 12.71 -6.42 18.44
C ILE A 461 12.46 -6.59 19.95
N TYR A 462 11.71 -7.62 20.33
CA TYR A 462 11.20 -7.78 21.70
C TYR A 462 12.04 -8.71 22.58
N ARG A 463 13.17 -9.23 22.08
CA ARG A 463 14.12 -10.00 22.88
C ARG A 463 14.73 -9.10 23.97
N ASP A 464 14.22 -9.27 25.18
CA ASP A 464 14.66 -8.57 26.40
C ASP A 464 15.61 -9.40 27.27
N GLY A 465 15.89 -10.65 26.84
CA GLY A 465 16.69 -11.63 27.55
C GLY A 465 15.95 -12.30 28.72
N VAL A 466 14.73 -11.88 29.06
CA VAL A 466 13.93 -12.43 30.17
C VAL A 466 12.97 -13.50 29.68
N LYS A 467 12.18 -13.15 28.67
CA LYS A 467 11.20 -14.06 28.09
C LYS A 467 11.89 -14.99 27.11
N ASN A 468 11.55 -16.28 27.17
CA ASN A 468 11.98 -17.21 26.14
C ASN A 468 11.25 -16.91 24.81
N ASP A 469 11.79 -17.44 23.71
CA ASP A 469 11.27 -17.14 22.37
C ASP A 469 9.76 -17.48 22.23
N ARG A 470 9.30 -18.59 22.84
CA ARG A 470 7.87 -18.98 22.87
C ARG A 470 7.00 -17.92 23.55
N GLN A 471 7.43 -17.42 24.71
CA GLN A 471 6.70 -16.40 25.46
C GLN A 471 6.60 -15.10 24.66
N ILE A 472 7.69 -14.68 24.01
CA ILE A 472 7.69 -13.48 23.16
C ILE A 472 6.70 -13.66 22.00
N VAL A 473 6.77 -14.79 21.30
CA VAL A 473 5.88 -15.10 20.17
C VAL A 473 4.41 -15.09 20.62
N GLN A 474 4.06 -15.83 21.68
CA GLN A 474 2.67 -15.92 22.13
C GLN A 474 2.10 -14.59 22.65
N GLU A 475 2.94 -13.73 23.24
CA GLU A 475 2.51 -12.42 23.75
C GLU A 475 2.44 -11.36 22.64
N LYS A 476 3.42 -11.33 21.74
CA LYS A 476 3.57 -10.23 20.76
C LYS A 476 2.90 -10.50 19.44
N ILE A 477 2.63 -11.76 19.10
CA ILE A 477 1.91 -12.16 17.88
C ILE A 477 0.89 -13.26 18.19
N PRO A 478 -0.07 -13.03 19.11
CA PRO A 478 -1.09 -14.02 19.49
C PRO A 478 -1.88 -14.58 18.30
N ILE A 479 -1.97 -13.85 17.18
CA ILE A 479 -2.58 -14.28 15.92
C ILE A 479 -2.13 -15.67 15.45
N LEU A 480 -0.89 -16.07 15.76
CA LEU A 480 -0.36 -17.36 15.31
C LEU A 480 -1.15 -18.55 15.88
N LYS A 481 -1.77 -18.41 17.06
CA LYS A 481 -2.64 -19.44 17.63
C LYS A 481 -3.91 -19.62 16.81
N ASP A 482 -4.50 -18.51 16.33
CA ASP A 482 -5.70 -18.51 15.48
C ASP A 482 -5.41 -19.04 14.05
N LEU A 483 -4.14 -19.22 13.70
CA LEU A 483 -3.70 -19.77 12.42
C LEU A 483 -3.30 -21.25 12.50
N LEU A 484 -3.34 -21.88 13.67
CA LEU A 484 -3.05 -23.31 13.80
C LEU A 484 -4.01 -24.15 12.93
N PRO A 485 -3.60 -25.32 12.41
CA PRO A 485 -4.49 -26.15 11.59
C PRO A 485 -5.76 -26.59 12.32
N THR A 486 -6.86 -26.70 11.58
CA THR A 486 -8.10 -27.35 12.02
C THR A 486 -8.26 -28.74 11.40
N TYR A 487 -7.20 -29.31 10.83
CA TYR A 487 -7.08 -30.68 10.34
C TYR A 487 -5.91 -31.42 11.01
N ASP A 488 -5.98 -32.75 11.11
CA ASP A 488 -4.89 -33.54 11.72
C ASP A 488 -3.57 -33.36 10.97
N PHE A 489 -2.60 -32.72 11.63
CA PHE A 489 -1.33 -32.30 11.03
C PHE A 489 -0.10 -32.89 11.73
N LEU A 490 -0.29 -33.67 12.80
CA LEU A 490 0.78 -34.40 13.46
C LEU A 490 0.61 -35.89 13.23
N LYS A 491 1.72 -36.59 12.98
CA LYS A 491 1.75 -38.06 12.82
C LYS A 491 2.81 -38.66 13.73
N THR A 492 2.50 -39.78 14.37
CA THR A 492 3.51 -40.55 15.10
C THR A 492 4.53 -41.17 14.13
N THR A 493 5.61 -41.75 14.67
CA THR A 493 6.61 -42.48 13.87
C THR A 493 6.01 -43.64 13.08
N ASP A 494 4.91 -44.22 13.56
CA ASP A 494 4.19 -45.32 12.91
C ASP A 494 3.14 -44.82 11.91
N ASN A 495 3.18 -43.52 11.57
CA ASN A 495 2.25 -42.81 10.68
C ASN A 495 0.79 -42.73 11.16
N ASN A 496 0.51 -42.99 12.43
CA ASN A 496 -0.82 -42.76 12.99
C ASN A 496 -1.04 -41.25 13.20
N SER A 497 -2.19 -40.73 12.75
CA SER A 497 -2.56 -39.33 12.96
C SER A 497 -2.82 -39.04 14.44
N VAL A 498 -2.37 -37.89 14.91
CA VAL A 498 -2.82 -37.32 16.18
C VAL A 498 -4.04 -36.45 15.90
N HIS A 499 -5.19 -36.86 16.43
CA HIS A 499 -6.44 -36.13 16.24
C HIS A 499 -6.41 -34.78 16.96
N ILE A 500 -6.83 -33.71 16.28
CA ILE A 500 -6.85 -32.33 16.84
C ILE A 500 -7.61 -32.24 18.16
N GLU A 501 -8.71 -32.98 18.29
CA GLU A 501 -9.52 -32.96 19.52
C GLU A 501 -8.71 -33.30 20.77
N ASN A 502 -7.68 -34.15 20.61
CA ASN A 502 -6.81 -34.66 21.67
C ASN A 502 -5.54 -33.82 21.88
N MET A 503 -5.27 -32.85 21.01
CA MET A 503 -4.07 -32.00 21.13
C MET A 503 -4.20 -31.00 22.28
N LYS A 504 -3.08 -30.69 22.94
CA LYS A 504 -3.08 -29.73 24.07
C LYS A 504 -3.13 -28.27 23.62
N ILE A 505 -2.50 -27.96 22.49
CA ILE A 505 -2.60 -26.64 21.86
C ILE A 505 -3.18 -26.86 20.47
N LYS A 506 -4.30 -26.20 20.21
CA LYS A 506 -5.06 -26.31 18.96
C LYS A 506 -5.70 -24.97 18.63
N ASN A 507 -6.27 -24.88 17.44
CA ASN A 507 -6.94 -23.66 17.00
C ASN A 507 -8.34 -23.54 17.61
N ASP A 508 -8.42 -23.05 18.85
CA ASP A 508 -9.73 -22.84 19.49
C ASP A 508 -10.58 -21.80 18.74
N PHE A 509 -9.95 -20.84 18.05
CA PHE A 509 -10.66 -19.78 17.33
C PHE A 509 -11.41 -20.32 16.10
N LEU A 510 -10.71 -20.87 15.10
CA LEU A 510 -11.37 -21.33 13.87
C LEU A 510 -12.31 -22.52 14.13
N LEU A 511 -12.06 -23.34 15.15
CA LEU A 511 -12.99 -24.40 15.53
C LEU A 511 -14.36 -23.87 15.96
N THR A 512 -14.47 -22.63 16.47
CA THR A 512 -15.76 -21.98 16.77
C THR A 512 -16.48 -21.45 15.52
N TYR A 513 -15.74 -21.08 14.47
CA TYR A 513 -16.30 -20.52 13.24
C TYR A 513 -16.55 -21.56 12.15
N ASN A 514 -15.87 -22.71 12.18
CA ASN A 514 -16.01 -23.76 11.17
C ASN A 514 -17.44 -24.36 11.05
N PRO A 515 -18.21 -24.55 12.14
CA PRO A 515 -19.58 -25.08 12.03
C PRO A 515 -20.51 -24.25 11.14
N ASN A 516 -20.34 -22.93 11.09
CA ASN A 516 -21.19 -22.01 10.32
C ASN A 516 -20.52 -21.57 9.01
N LEU A 517 -19.55 -22.33 8.51
CA LEU A 517 -18.77 -21.95 7.33
C LEU A 517 -19.60 -21.91 6.04
N SER A 518 -20.61 -22.78 5.93
CA SER A 518 -21.51 -22.86 4.77
C SER A 518 -22.33 -21.58 4.54
N GLU A 519 -22.55 -20.77 5.59
CA GLU A 519 -23.31 -19.53 5.50
C GLU A 519 -22.64 -18.48 4.59
N VAL A 520 -21.30 -18.54 4.43
CA VAL A 520 -20.55 -17.57 3.63
C VAL A 520 -20.38 -18.03 2.18
N PHE A 521 -20.58 -19.31 1.88
CA PHE A 521 -20.33 -19.89 0.55
C PHE A 521 -21.02 -19.18 -0.62
N PRO A 522 -22.26 -18.65 -0.49
CA PRO A 522 -22.93 -17.95 -1.60
C PRO A 522 -22.17 -16.73 -2.12
N ILE A 523 -21.38 -16.05 -1.27
CA ILE A 523 -20.64 -14.83 -1.63
C ILE A 523 -19.12 -15.01 -1.57
N LEU A 524 -18.64 -16.19 -1.18
CA LEU A 524 -17.22 -16.51 -1.04
C LEU A 524 -16.66 -17.13 -2.31
N TYR A 525 -15.57 -16.54 -2.80
CA TYR A 525 -14.75 -17.02 -3.89
C TYR A 525 -13.33 -17.26 -3.40
N THR A 526 -12.79 -18.44 -3.61
CA THR A 526 -11.47 -18.82 -3.12
C THR A 526 -10.51 -19.14 -4.26
N ILE A 527 -9.34 -18.51 -4.24
CA ILE A 527 -8.24 -18.74 -5.16
C ILE A 527 -7.11 -19.41 -4.38
N GLY A 528 -6.75 -20.63 -4.78
CA GLY A 528 -5.68 -21.43 -4.22
C GLY A 528 -4.67 -21.82 -5.29
N SER A 529 -3.56 -22.44 -4.87
CA SER A 529 -2.51 -22.87 -5.81
C SER A 529 -2.00 -24.28 -5.52
N LYS A 530 -1.47 -24.91 -6.56
CA LYS A 530 -0.77 -26.22 -6.51
C LYS A 530 0.68 -26.11 -6.99
N LYS A 531 1.30 -24.93 -6.83
CA LYS A 531 2.65 -24.63 -7.34
C LYS A 531 3.72 -25.59 -6.84
N GLY A 532 3.67 -25.99 -5.58
CA GLY A 532 4.67 -26.92 -5.07
C GLY A 532 4.43 -27.43 -3.66
N ASN A 533 5.42 -28.18 -3.19
CA ASN A 533 5.42 -28.83 -1.88
C ASN A 533 5.36 -27.78 -0.78
N THR A 534 4.28 -27.83 -0.02
CA THR A 534 3.94 -26.90 1.04
C THR A 534 3.81 -27.69 2.34
N LEU A 535 4.36 -27.16 3.42
CA LEU A 535 4.33 -27.80 4.73
C LEU A 535 2.88 -28.06 5.17
N SER A 536 2.51 -29.33 5.29
CA SER A 536 1.18 -29.77 5.71
C SER A 536 1.14 -30.19 7.18
N GLY A 537 2.28 -30.51 7.78
CA GLY A 537 2.35 -31.07 9.12
C GLY A 537 3.73 -31.62 9.50
N TYR A 538 3.78 -32.44 10.54
CA TYR A 538 5.02 -33.01 11.07
C TYR A 538 4.87 -34.46 11.50
N LYS A 539 5.94 -35.25 11.34
CA LYS A 539 6.13 -36.44 12.15
C LYS A 539 6.71 -36.07 13.51
N ILE A 540 6.20 -36.71 14.56
CA ILE A 540 6.57 -36.44 15.94
C ILE A 540 7.15 -37.67 16.65
N LYS A 541 8.06 -37.41 17.60
CA LYS A 541 8.61 -38.39 18.54
C LYS A 541 8.33 -37.98 19.99
N THR A 542 8.72 -38.84 20.93
CA THR A 542 8.74 -38.49 22.34
C THR A 542 9.58 -37.25 22.60
N ARG A 543 9.10 -36.40 23.51
CA ARG A 543 9.74 -35.14 23.91
C ARG A 543 11.14 -35.40 24.47
N ASN A 544 12.13 -34.63 24.01
CA ASN A 544 13.47 -34.69 24.58
C ASN A 544 13.50 -34.03 25.98
N LEU A 545 14.62 -34.14 26.72
CA LEU A 545 14.71 -33.59 28.08
C LEU A 545 14.47 -32.07 28.12
N MET A 546 14.98 -31.33 27.12
CA MET A 546 14.81 -29.88 27.05
C MET A 546 13.34 -29.51 26.77
N ASP A 547 12.66 -30.23 25.89
CA ASP A 547 11.22 -30.06 25.65
C ASP A 547 10.43 -30.24 26.94
N GLN A 548 10.76 -31.27 27.73
CA GLN A 548 10.13 -31.55 29.02
C GLN A 548 10.36 -30.45 30.06
N LEU A 549 11.57 -29.90 30.11
CA LEU A 549 11.92 -28.78 30.99
C LEU A 549 11.16 -27.50 30.62
N MET A 550 11.09 -27.20 29.32
CA MET A 550 10.52 -25.97 28.77
C MET A 550 9.02 -26.02 28.51
N ASP A 551 8.39 -27.18 28.71
CA ASP A 551 6.99 -27.42 28.35
C ASP A 551 6.69 -27.20 26.86
N TYR A 552 7.67 -27.50 26.01
CA TYR A 552 7.54 -27.43 24.55
C TYR A 552 6.96 -28.73 23.99
N TYR A 553 6.23 -28.60 22.89
CA TYR A 553 5.72 -29.71 22.09
C TYR A 553 5.00 -30.77 22.93
N PRO A 554 3.95 -30.39 23.68
CA PRO A 554 3.27 -31.29 24.62
C PRO A 554 2.71 -32.55 23.96
N ASP A 555 2.42 -32.48 22.67
CA ASP A 555 1.87 -33.57 21.84
C ASP A 555 2.96 -34.41 21.14
N GLY A 556 4.22 -33.97 21.18
CA GLY A 556 5.37 -34.70 20.63
C GLY A 556 6.33 -33.81 19.84
N HIS A 557 7.63 -34.10 19.94
CA HIS A 557 8.70 -33.31 19.31
C HIS A 557 8.71 -33.49 17.79
N PRO A 558 8.58 -32.43 16.98
CA PRO A 558 8.57 -32.52 15.52
C PRO A 558 9.97 -32.87 14.99
N THR A 559 10.08 -33.95 14.19
CA THR A 559 11.36 -34.42 13.65
C THR A 559 11.45 -34.34 12.13
N GLU A 560 10.33 -34.51 11.42
CA GLU A 560 10.30 -34.49 9.94
C GLU A 560 9.09 -33.68 9.47
N ASN A 561 9.27 -32.91 8.41
CA ASN A 561 8.19 -32.15 7.78
C ASN A 561 7.37 -33.09 6.88
N THR A 562 6.04 -33.00 6.95
CA THR A 562 5.14 -33.58 5.94
C THR A 562 4.69 -32.48 4.99
N VAL A 563 4.58 -32.78 3.70
CA VAL A 563 4.23 -31.80 2.67
C VAL A 563 3.05 -32.26 1.81
N GLU A 564 2.28 -31.31 1.31
CA GLU A 564 1.23 -31.50 0.30
C GLU A 564 1.34 -30.40 -0.77
N ASN A 565 0.53 -30.47 -1.83
CA ASN A 565 0.50 -29.40 -2.83
C ASN A 565 -0.07 -28.10 -2.22
N GLY A 566 0.53 -26.97 -2.57
CA GLY A 566 0.10 -25.64 -2.13
C GLY A 566 0.89 -24.54 -2.84
N ASP A 567 0.98 -23.39 -2.20
CA ASP A 567 1.66 -22.18 -2.73
C ASP A 567 3.05 -21.92 -2.11
N TYR A 568 3.65 -22.94 -1.50
CA TYR A 568 4.84 -22.93 -0.63
C TYR A 568 4.62 -22.39 0.80
N LEU A 569 3.50 -21.76 1.10
CA LEU A 569 3.16 -21.29 2.45
C LEU A 569 1.87 -21.93 2.99
N ILE A 570 0.81 -21.90 2.20
CA ILE A 570 -0.53 -22.38 2.51
C ILE A 570 -0.88 -23.57 1.62
N ASN A 571 -1.35 -24.65 2.25
CA ASN A 571 -1.74 -25.87 1.55
C ASN A 571 -2.96 -25.60 0.68
N HIS A 572 -3.00 -26.23 -0.50
CA HIS A 572 -4.09 -26.10 -1.47
C HIS A 572 -5.46 -26.36 -0.81
N ARG A 573 -5.57 -27.42 0.00
CA ARG A 573 -6.79 -27.78 0.75
C ARG A 573 -7.21 -26.74 1.80
N SER A 574 -6.25 -26.00 2.36
CA SER A 574 -6.55 -24.94 3.35
C SER A 574 -6.96 -23.65 2.64
N SER A 575 -6.48 -23.43 1.42
CA SER A 575 -6.81 -22.24 0.62
C SER A 575 -8.17 -22.29 -0.07
N LEU A 576 -8.71 -23.48 -0.33
CA LEU A 576 -9.95 -23.66 -1.09
C LEU A 576 -11.07 -24.23 -0.24
N ILE A 577 -12.12 -23.42 -0.07
CA ILE A 577 -13.37 -23.78 0.60
C ILE A 577 -14.56 -23.16 -0.16
N GLY A 578 -15.76 -23.63 0.13
CA GLY A 578 -17.00 -23.15 -0.49
C GLY A 578 -17.19 -23.61 -1.92
N ASP A 579 -18.25 -23.12 -2.57
CA ASP A 579 -18.67 -23.64 -3.87
C ASP A 579 -17.90 -23.00 -5.04
N ASN A 580 -17.38 -21.78 -4.85
CA ASN A 580 -16.68 -21.02 -5.89
C ASN A 580 -15.16 -21.08 -5.71
N GLN A 581 -14.53 -22.12 -6.25
CA GLN A 581 -13.10 -22.36 -6.08
C GLN A 581 -12.33 -22.24 -7.40
N LYS A 582 -11.15 -21.62 -7.34
CA LYS A 582 -10.20 -21.55 -8.45
C LYS A 582 -8.81 -22.01 -8.02
N THR A 583 -8.21 -22.89 -8.81
CA THR A 583 -6.80 -23.26 -8.64
C THR A 583 -5.94 -22.62 -9.72
N ILE A 584 -4.83 -22.02 -9.32
CA ILE A 584 -3.78 -21.48 -10.21
C ILE A 584 -2.42 -22.12 -9.90
N ASN A 585 -1.37 -21.75 -10.65
CA ASN A 585 -0.04 -22.36 -10.51
C ASN A 585 1.05 -21.33 -10.17
N LEU A 586 0.88 -20.64 -9.04
CA LEU A 586 1.76 -19.55 -8.57
C LEU A 586 2.19 -19.75 -7.12
N ASP A 587 3.34 -19.20 -6.74
CA ASP A 587 3.73 -19.14 -5.32
C ASP A 587 2.86 -18.15 -4.55
N HIS A 588 2.95 -18.17 -3.21
CA HIS A 588 2.07 -17.40 -2.34
C HIS A 588 2.01 -15.91 -2.69
N GLY A 589 3.17 -15.25 -2.88
CA GLY A 589 3.21 -13.84 -3.28
C GLY A 589 2.70 -13.61 -4.71
N GLY A 590 2.96 -14.55 -5.62
CA GLY A 590 2.52 -14.51 -6.99
C GLY A 590 1.00 -14.54 -7.17
N ILE A 591 0.26 -15.18 -6.26
CA ILE A 591 -1.21 -15.26 -6.29
C ILE A 591 -1.88 -13.87 -6.14
N VAL A 592 -1.17 -12.84 -5.68
CA VAL A 592 -1.67 -11.45 -5.69
C VAL A 592 -0.86 -10.52 -6.61
N ALA A 593 0.41 -10.85 -6.87
CA ALA A 593 1.29 -10.00 -7.67
C ALA A 593 1.19 -10.24 -9.18
N LYS A 594 0.96 -11.49 -9.63
CA LYS A 594 1.09 -11.85 -11.05
C LYS A 594 -0.16 -11.56 -11.85
N LYS A 595 0.05 -11.22 -13.14
CA LYS A 595 -0.99 -10.87 -14.09
C LYS A 595 -2.08 -11.94 -14.22
N GLU A 596 -1.72 -13.21 -14.22
CA GLU A 596 -2.67 -14.34 -14.25
C GLU A 596 -3.64 -14.28 -13.06
N ALA A 597 -3.14 -14.05 -11.85
CA ALA A 597 -3.97 -14.02 -10.66
C ALA A 597 -4.80 -12.73 -10.57
N ILE A 598 -4.23 -11.58 -10.95
CA ILE A 598 -4.97 -10.31 -11.00
C ILE A 598 -6.14 -10.41 -11.99
N LYS A 599 -5.94 -11.05 -13.16
CA LYS A 599 -7.03 -11.33 -14.11
C LYS A 599 -8.15 -12.14 -13.47
N GLU A 600 -7.81 -13.18 -12.73
CA GLU A 600 -8.81 -14.00 -12.05
C GLU A 600 -9.57 -13.19 -10.99
N ILE A 601 -8.87 -12.42 -10.17
CA ILE A 601 -9.49 -11.54 -9.16
C ILE A 601 -10.46 -10.57 -9.84
N LEU A 602 -10.05 -9.90 -10.92
CA LEU A 602 -10.93 -8.99 -11.66
C LEU A 602 -12.12 -9.70 -12.31
N HIS A 603 -11.90 -10.87 -12.91
CA HIS A 603 -12.98 -11.67 -13.46
C HIS A 603 -14.04 -11.97 -12.38
N LEU A 604 -13.61 -12.37 -11.19
CA LEU A 604 -14.49 -12.64 -10.06
C LEU A 604 -15.16 -11.38 -9.52
N THR A 605 -14.55 -10.18 -9.62
CA THR A 605 -15.22 -8.92 -9.25
C THR A 605 -16.33 -8.50 -10.22
N ASN A 606 -16.41 -9.09 -11.41
CA ASN A 606 -17.22 -8.64 -12.55
C ASN A 606 -16.83 -7.25 -13.10
N ILE A 607 -15.60 -6.79 -12.85
CA ILE A 607 -15.07 -5.54 -13.44
C ILE A 607 -14.59 -5.84 -14.85
N SER A 608 -15.09 -5.09 -15.85
CA SER A 608 -14.59 -5.17 -17.22
C SER A 608 -13.18 -4.58 -17.32
N TYR A 609 -12.28 -5.28 -18.01
CA TYR A 609 -10.89 -4.86 -18.19
C TYR A 609 -10.38 -5.24 -19.58
N SER A 610 -9.39 -4.49 -20.07
CA SER A 610 -8.54 -4.90 -21.19
C SER A 610 -7.14 -5.28 -20.72
N ASP A 611 -6.47 -6.16 -21.46
CA ASP A 611 -5.19 -6.75 -21.07
C ASP A 611 -4.06 -5.72 -20.86
N ASN A 612 -4.11 -4.56 -21.52
CA ASN A 612 -3.16 -3.47 -21.37
C ASN A 612 -3.34 -2.66 -20.07
N GLN A 613 -4.50 -2.76 -19.40
CA GLN A 613 -4.76 -2.09 -18.11
C GLN A 613 -4.21 -2.87 -16.92
N ILE A 614 -3.88 -4.15 -17.10
CA ILE A 614 -3.38 -5.00 -16.02
C ILE A 614 -1.86 -4.86 -15.88
N SER A 615 -1.46 -4.30 -14.74
CA SER A 615 -0.07 -4.19 -14.32
C SER A 615 0.36 -5.46 -13.59
N GLU A 616 1.43 -6.10 -14.06
CA GLU A 616 2.07 -7.17 -13.32
C GLU A 616 2.93 -6.60 -12.19
N GLY A 617 2.77 -7.14 -10.98
CA GLY A 617 3.61 -6.83 -9.83
C GLY A 617 4.83 -7.76 -9.70
N THR A 618 5.59 -7.54 -8.65
CA THR A 618 6.74 -8.37 -8.28
C THR A 618 6.61 -8.85 -6.85
N THR A 619 7.30 -9.93 -6.51
CA THR A 619 7.41 -10.42 -5.14
C THR A 619 8.66 -9.84 -4.49
N THR A 620 8.60 -9.65 -3.18
CA THR A 620 9.72 -9.14 -2.39
C THR A 620 10.79 -10.23 -2.30
N ASN A 621 12.03 -9.95 -2.73
CA ASN A 621 13.10 -10.95 -2.62
C ASN A 621 13.85 -10.82 -1.29
N LEU A 622 13.69 -11.79 -0.40
CA LEU A 622 14.33 -11.76 0.91
C LEU A 622 15.79 -12.24 0.91
N PHE A 623 16.29 -12.87 -0.17
CA PHE A 623 17.60 -13.54 -0.17
C PHE A 623 18.40 -13.27 -1.46
N PRO A 624 19.69 -12.89 -1.35
CA PRO A 624 20.33 -12.31 -0.17
C PRO A 624 19.79 -10.90 0.11
N SER A 625 19.68 -10.49 1.36
CA SER A 625 19.25 -9.13 1.72
C SER A 625 19.91 -8.58 2.99
N LEU A 626 19.90 -7.24 3.09
CA LEU A 626 20.22 -6.50 4.30
C LEU A 626 18.99 -5.73 4.79
N LEU A 627 18.69 -5.84 6.08
CA LEU A 627 17.63 -5.09 6.74
C LEU A 627 18.23 -4.25 7.86
N PHE A 628 17.95 -2.95 7.86
CA PHE A 628 18.27 -2.03 8.94
C PHE A 628 16.97 -1.49 9.54
N LEU A 629 16.80 -1.66 10.85
CA LEU A 629 15.63 -1.15 11.59
C LEU A 629 16.06 -0.19 12.68
N ILE A 630 15.50 1.03 12.66
CA ILE A 630 15.85 2.13 13.56
C ILE A 630 15.00 2.12 14.82
N MET A 631 15.65 2.19 15.97
CA MET A 631 15.04 2.41 17.27
C MET A 631 15.57 3.73 17.88
N SER A 632 14.96 4.85 17.46
CA SER A 632 15.14 6.23 17.99
C SER A 632 16.37 7.02 17.45
N PRO A 633 16.59 8.30 17.81
CA PRO A 633 16.19 9.48 17.03
C PRO A 633 17.20 9.80 15.91
N VAL A 634 17.38 8.87 14.99
CA VAL A 634 18.20 9.07 13.79
C VAL A 634 17.40 8.75 12.53
N ASN A 635 17.78 9.38 11.43
CA ASN A 635 17.44 8.92 10.09
C ASN A 635 18.64 8.17 9.52
N LEU A 636 18.38 7.09 8.77
CA LEU A 636 19.42 6.28 8.14
C LEU A 636 19.50 6.50 6.65
N GLU A 637 20.73 6.46 6.18
CA GLU A 637 21.10 6.36 4.78
C GLU A 637 22.15 5.24 4.65
N VAL A 638 21.96 4.34 3.68
CA VAL A 638 22.94 3.28 3.38
C VAL A 638 23.46 3.47 1.96
N MET A 639 24.77 3.52 1.79
CA MET A 639 25.42 3.64 0.48
C MET A 639 26.23 2.40 0.14
N HIS A 640 26.11 1.92 -1.10
CA HIS A 640 26.92 0.82 -1.62
C HIS A 640 27.09 0.97 -3.13
N ASN A 641 28.33 0.86 -3.64
CA ASN A 641 28.67 0.98 -5.07
C ASN A 641 28.03 2.20 -5.77
N GLY A 642 27.98 3.35 -5.08
CA GLY A 642 27.37 4.59 -5.59
C GLY A 642 25.84 4.66 -5.54
N LYS A 643 25.16 3.58 -5.13
CA LYS A 643 23.72 3.53 -4.92
C LYS A 643 23.37 3.87 -3.47
N THR A 644 22.33 4.67 -3.28
CA THR A 644 21.86 5.11 -1.96
C THR A 644 20.51 4.49 -1.66
N TYR A 645 20.37 3.95 -0.45
CA TYR A 645 19.16 3.33 0.09
C TYR A 645 18.72 4.16 1.31
N LEU A 646 17.57 4.81 1.19
CA LEU A 646 17.00 5.63 2.26
C LEU A 646 16.06 4.79 3.12
N GLU A 647 16.06 5.06 4.42
CA GLU A 647 15.05 4.48 5.29
C GLU A 647 13.65 5.04 4.99
N LYS A 648 12.65 4.17 5.13
CA LYS A 648 11.23 4.52 5.11
C LYS A 648 10.57 3.89 6.32
N GLU A 649 9.87 4.70 7.10
CA GLU A 649 9.17 4.23 8.30
C GLU A 649 10.06 3.45 9.29
N GLY A 650 11.32 3.85 9.40
CA GLY A 650 12.31 3.22 10.25
C GLY A 650 12.98 1.98 9.67
N ILE A 651 12.69 1.61 8.42
CA ILE A 651 13.27 0.44 7.74
C ILE A 651 14.09 0.88 6.52
N ALA A 652 15.34 0.46 6.43
CA ALA A 652 16.07 0.40 5.16
C ALA A 652 16.27 -1.07 4.76
N PHE A 653 15.69 -1.48 3.65
CA PHE A 653 15.75 -2.86 3.15
C PHE A 653 16.41 -2.91 1.79
N ILE A 654 17.42 -3.77 1.65
CA ILE A 654 18.24 -3.92 0.45
C ILE A 654 18.06 -5.34 -0.05
N GLU A 655 17.23 -5.50 -1.08
CA GLU A 655 17.04 -6.77 -1.78
C GLU A 655 18.21 -7.07 -2.72
N ASN A 656 18.46 -8.35 -2.94
CA ASN A 656 19.58 -8.82 -3.77
C ASN A 656 20.90 -8.16 -3.33
N ALA A 657 21.12 -8.05 -2.02
CA ALA A 657 22.30 -7.40 -1.48
C ALA A 657 23.57 -8.10 -1.97
N GLU A 658 24.46 -7.34 -2.60
CA GLU A 658 25.75 -7.84 -3.08
C GLU A 658 26.73 -7.93 -1.91
N SER A 659 27.64 -8.91 -1.98
CA SER A 659 28.75 -8.98 -1.02
C SER A 659 29.63 -7.74 -1.14
N GLY A 660 30.03 -7.16 -0.02
CA GLY A 660 30.88 -5.97 -0.01
C GLY A 660 30.66 -5.08 1.21
N GLU A 661 31.22 -3.88 1.13
CA GLU A 661 31.15 -2.87 2.18
C GLU A 661 29.99 -1.89 1.91
N TYR A 662 29.16 -1.67 2.92
CA TYR A 662 28.04 -0.73 2.92
C TYR A 662 28.33 0.39 3.92
N LEU A 663 28.26 1.64 3.49
CA LEU A 663 28.37 2.79 4.38
C LEU A 663 26.99 3.13 4.96
N LEU A 664 26.77 2.79 6.22
CA LEU A 664 25.60 3.17 7.00
C LEU A 664 25.86 4.51 7.68
N THR A 665 25.01 5.49 7.41
CA THR A 665 25.06 6.84 8.00
C THR A 665 23.82 7.06 8.86
N ALA A 666 24.04 7.42 10.13
CA ALA A 666 22.99 7.78 11.08
C ALA A 666 23.05 9.28 11.39
N LYS A 667 22.01 10.02 10.98
CA LYS A 667 21.91 11.47 11.17
C LYS A 667 20.93 11.79 12.30
N GLY A 668 21.36 12.57 13.29
CA GLY A 668 20.52 12.90 14.44
C GLY A 668 19.27 13.72 14.08
N THR A 669 18.12 13.34 14.64
CA THR A 669 16.85 14.08 14.55
C THR A 669 16.42 14.68 15.89
N ALA A 670 16.83 14.07 16.99
CA ALA A 670 16.70 14.61 18.34
C ALA A 670 17.89 14.17 19.20
N LYS A 671 18.09 14.80 20.36
CA LYS A 671 19.02 14.30 21.36
C LYS A 671 18.52 12.99 21.93
N GLY A 672 19.46 12.11 22.24
CA GLY A 672 19.16 10.83 22.89
C GLY A 672 19.82 9.66 22.19
N ARG A 673 19.61 8.49 22.77
CA ARG A 673 20.21 7.23 22.32
C ARG A 673 19.43 6.64 21.17
N TYR A 674 20.13 5.98 20.27
CA TYR A 674 19.55 5.20 19.18
C TYR A 674 20.13 3.80 19.14
N SER A 675 19.31 2.86 18.67
CA SER A 675 19.73 1.50 18.32
C SER A 675 19.39 1.23 16.85
N ILE A 676 20.27 0.53 16.13
CA ILE A 676 20.02 0.08 14.76
C ILE A 676 20.15 -1.44 14.74
N LEU A 677 19.05 -2.14 14.52
CA LEU A 677 19.04 -3.58 14.30
C LEU A 677 19.43 -3.87 12.85
N ILE A 678 20.37 -4.79 12.66
CA ILE A 678 20.90 -5.22 11.35
C ILE A 678 20.57 -6.69 11.16
N GLY A 679 19.78 -7.02 10.15
CA GLY A 679 19.55 -8.37 9.66
C GLY A 679 20.35 -8.62 8.38
N GLN A 680 21.25 -9.59 8.41
CA GLN A 680 21.92 -10.15 7.25
C GLN A 680 21.26 -11.47 6.90
N ILE A 681 20.63 -11.55 5.74
CA ILE A 681 19.79 -12.69 5.35
C ILE A 681 20.38 -13.30 4.09
N THR A 682 20.83 -14.55 4.16
CA THR A 682 21.41 -15.31 3.04
C THR A 682 20.75 -16.66 2.89
N ASP A 683 20.89 -17.30 1.73
CA ASP A 683 20.17 -18.54 1.38
C ASP A 683 20.35 -19.64 2.44
N ASN A 684 21.48 -19.62 3.15
CA ASN A 684 21.86 -20.65 4.10
C ASN A 684 21.73 -20.19 5.57
N LYS A 685 21.68 -18.88 5.85
CA LYS A 685 21.80 -18.36 7.22
C LYS A 685 21.25 -16.95 7.37
N ASP A 686 20.55 -16.70 8.46
CA ASP A 686 20.26 -15.36 8.95
C ASP A 686 21.12 -15.00 10.15
N VAL A 687 21.55 -13.74 10.21
CA VAL A 687 22.43 -13.22 11.25
C VAL A 687 21.95 -11.84 11.66
N TRP A 688 21.71 -11.66 12.96
CA TRP A 688 21.17 -10.42 13.52
C TRP A 688 22.17 -9.79 14.48
N SER A 689 22.34 -8.47 14.37
CA SER A 689 23.24 -7.68 15.24
C SER A 689 22.65 -6.29 15.51
N ARG A 690 23.20 -5.56 16.49
CA ARG A 690 22.75 -4.21 16.85
C ARG A 690 23.91 -3.24 16.94
N ILE A 691 23.68 -2.01 16.50
CA ILE A 691 24.54 -0.85 16.74
C ILE A 691 23.85 0.04 17.77
N GLU A 692 24.59 0.43 18.81
CA GLU A 692 24.13 1.45 19.76
C GLU A 692 24.91 2.75 19.54
N GLY A 693 24.23 3.88 19.66
CA GLY A 693 24.82 5.22 19.59
C GLY A 693 24.01 6.27 20.38
N GLU A 694 24.54 7.49 20.45
CA GLU A 694 23.90 8.60 21.19
C GLU A 694 24.14 9.94 20.49
N ILE A 695 23.04 10.64 20.20
CA ILE A 695 23.07 12.01 19.72
C ILE A 695 23.18 12.96 20.90
N LYS A 696 24.35 13.57 21.06
CA LYS A 696 24.70 14.46 22.18
C LYS A 696 24.64 15.93 21.81
N ASN A 697 24.82 16.24 20.53
CA ASN A 697 24.96 17.61 20.07
C ASN A 697 23.69 18.44 20.31
N ASP A 698 23.85 19.72 20.68
CA ASP A 698 22.74 20.68 20.89
C ASP A 698 21.95 20.91 19.61
N ASN A 699 22.60 20.80 18.45
CA ASN A 699 21.96 20.69 17.15
C ASN A 699 22.06 19.24 16.65
N PRO A 700 21.04 18.38 16.89
CA PRO A 700 21.06 16.96 16.52
C PRO A 700 21.41 16.71 15.06
N SER A 701 20.90 17.54 14.15
CA SER A 701 21.06 17.39 12.70
C SER A 701 22.50 17.57 12.20
N SER A 702 23.37 18.16 13.03
CA SER A 702 24.79 18.33 12.74
C SER A 702 25.65 17.12 13.16
N GLN A 703 25.12 16.23 14.00
CA GLN A 703 25.80 14.99 14.36
C GLN A 703 25.48 13.90 13.33
N ILE A 704 26.53 13.35 12.72
CA ILE A 704 26.45 12.28 11.74
C ILE A 704 27.41 11.18 12.16
N ASP A 705 26.84 10.04 12.55
CA ASP A 705 27.60 8.85 12.90
C ASP A 705 27.69 7.92 11.68
N ARG A 706 28.86 7.33 11.42
CA ARG A 706 29.13 6.51 10.24
C ARG A 706 29.65 5.13 10.62
N TYR A 707 29.14 4.11 9.95
CA TYR A 707 29.49 2.71 10.15
C TYR A 707 29.71 2.03 8.80
N TYR A 708 30.82 1.32 8.65
CA TYR A 708 31.06 0.48 7.47
C TYR A 708 30.61 -0.94 7.79
N ILE A 709 29.68 -1.50 7.02
CA ILE A 709 29.05 -2.81 7.24
C ILE A 709 29.51 -3.75 6.13
N ASN A 710 30.33 -4.74 6.47
CA ASN A 710 30.77 -5.81 5.59
C ASN A 710 29.72 -6.92 5.55
N PHE A 711 29.17 -7.16 4.37
CA PHE A 711 28.21 -8.22 4.11
C PHE A 711 28.82 -9.27 3.17
N ASP A 712 28.59 -10.54 3.48
CA ASP A 712 28.92 -11.69 2.65
C ASP A 712 27.62 -12.47 2.42
N SER A 713 27.21 -12.57 1.16
CA SER A 713 25.94 -13.16 0.74
C SER A 713 25.90 -14.68 0.87
N GLN A 714 27.02 -15.32 1.21
CA GLN A 714 27.11 -16.78 1.43
C GLN A 714 27.34 -17.09 2.91
N ASN A 715 28.24 -16.34 3.56
CA ASN A 715 28.63 -16.55 4.95
C ASN A 715 28.55 -15.25 5.76
N PRO A 716 27.32 -14.81 6.11
CA PRO A 716 27.11 -13.54 6.79
C PRO A 716 27.82 -13.54 8.15
N ASN A 717 28.46 -12.42 8.47
CA ASN A 717 29.27 -12.29 9.68
C ASN A 717 28.40 -11.76 10.83
N PRO A 718 28.31 -12.45 11.99
CA PRO A 718 27.65 -11.96 13.22
C PRO A 718 28.00 -10.52 13.62
N TYR A 719 29.14 -10.05 13.15
CA TYR A 719 29.69 -8.76 13.48
C TYR A 719 30.10 -8.03 12.21
N PRO A 720 29.13 -7.48 11.47
CA PRO A 720 29.37 -6.99 10.12
C PRO A 720 30.10 -5.65 10.11
N ILE A 721 30.14 -4.90 11.22
CA ILE A 721 30.84 -3.62 11.29
C ILE A 721 32.33 -3.83 11.02
N LYS A 722 32.90 -3.07 10.08
CA LYS A 722 34.33 -3.03 9.80
C LYS A 722 35.08 -2.62 11.04
N ILE A 723 36.00 -3.49 11.42
CA ILE A 723 36.73 -3.38 12.67
C ILE A 723 38.06 -2.68 12.38
N ASP A 724 38.10 -1.37 12.57
CA ASP A 724 39.34 -0.60 12.70
C ASP A 724 39.60 -0.22 14.18
N LYS A 725 40.71 0.47 14.44
CA LYS A 725 41.09 0.86 15.80
C LYS A 725 40.04 1.79 16.45
N ALA A 726 39.39 2.66 15.69
CA ALA A 726 38.35 3.55 16.19
C ALA A 726 37.04 2.78 16.45
N SER A 727 36.63 1.90 15.54
CA SER A 727 35.46 1.03 15.73
C SER A 727 35.58 0.15 16.97
N ILE A 728 36.75 -0.44 17.24
CA ILE A 728 36.97 -1.22 18.47
C ILE A 728 36.89 -0.32 19.70
N ALA A 729 37.47 0.89 19.66
CA ALA A 729 37.39 1.82 20.78
C ALA A 729 35.93 2.18 21.10
N ASN A 730 35.06 2.29 20.08
CA ASN A 730 33.64 2.54 20.25
C ASN A 730 32.89 1.37 20.92
N LEU A 731 33.32 0.11 20.72
CA LEU A 731 32.71 -1.03 21.41
C LEU A 731 32.85 -0.95 22.94
N PHE A 732 33.93 -0.34 23.45
CA PHE A 732 34.05 -0.04 24.88
C PHE A 732 32.97 0.96 25.32
N ASP A 733 32.73 2.00 24.54
CA ASP A 733 31.72 3.02 24.85
C ASP A 733 30.31 2.44 24.80
N GLN A 734 30.00 1.60 23.80
CA GLN A 734 28.73 0.90 23.71
C GLN A 734 28.46 0.00 24.92
N LEU A 735 29.47 -0.75 25.38
CA LEU A 735 29.34 -1.56 26.58
C LEU A 735 29.15 -0.70 27.85
N ILE A 736 29.85 0.44 27.94
CA ILE A 736 29.68 1.39 29.04
C ILE A 736 28.26 1.95 29.06
N ILE A 737 27.74 2.43 27.93
CA ILE A 737 26.38 2.99 27.82
C ILE A 737 25.36 1.94 28.25
N PHE A 738 25.48 0.71 27.72
CA PHE A 738 24.58 -0.38 28.07
C PHE A 738 24.61 -0.72 29.58
N LEU A 739 25.79 -0.69 30.20
CA LEU A 739 25.93 -0.94 31.63
C LEU A 739 25.45 0.24 32.48
N GLN A 740 25.58 1.48 32.01
CA GLN A 740 24.99 2.65 32.67
C GLN A 740 23.47 2.53 32.72
N GLU A 741 22.83 2.19 31.60
CA GLU A 741 21.39 1.89 31.53
C GLU A 741 20.99 0.77 32.47
N THR A 742 21.74 -0.32 32.43
CA THR A 742 21.49 -1.46 33.30
C THR A 742 21.62 -1.05 34.77
N ASN A 743 22.53 -0.13 35.10
CA ASN A 743 22.73 0.32 36.48
C ASN A 743 21.69 1.33 36.98
N GLU A 744 20.93 1.99 36.10
CA GLU A 744 19.78 2.82 36.51
C GLU A 744 18.73 1.95 37.22
N ASP A 745 18.56 0.71 36.75
CA ASP A 745 17.68 -0.27 37.38
C ASP A 745 18.37 -1.04 38.52
N VAL A 746 19.61 -1.52 38.31
CA VAL A 746 20.30 -2.38 39.27
C VAL A 746 20.81 -1.63 40.50
N LYS A 747 21.20 -0.36 40.35
CA LYS A 747 21.72 0.51 41.43
C LYS A 747 22.87 -0.13 42.23
N SER A 748 23.82 -0.75 41.54
CA SER A 748 24.96 -1.43 42.15
C SER A 748 26.28 -0.66 42.00
N ASN A 749 26.99 -0.52 43.11
CA ASN A 749 28.37 -0.01 43.13
C ASN A 749 29.35 -0.93 42.39
N ASP A 750 29.06 -2.24 42.36
CA ASP A 750 29.88 -3.20 41.60
C ASP A 750 29.84 -2.87 40.10
N ILE A 751 28.68 -2.44 39.57
CA ILE A 751 28.54 -2.05 38.16
C ILE A 751 29.27 -0.75 37.85
N ASN A 752 29.23 0.25 38.75
CA ASN A 752 30.04 1.47 38.60
C ASN A 752 31.53 1.13 38.50
N SER A 753 32.00 0.22 39.35
CA SER A 753 33.39 -0.24 39.30
C SER A 753 33.69 -1.06 38.04
N VAL A 754 32.74 -1.84 37.52
CA VAL A 754 32.87 -2.51 36.22
C VAL A 754 33.04 -1.48 35.09
N ILE A 755 32.21 -0.42 35.07
CA ILE A 755 32.29 0.66 34.07
C ILE A 755 33.67 1.33 34.10
N ASP A 756 34.20 1.62 35.28
CA ASP A 756 35.54 2.21 35.41
C ASP A 756 36.65 1.27 34.90
N ASN A 757 36.54 -0.03 35.16
CA ASN A 757 37.47 -1.03 34.62
C ASN A 757 37.40 -1.13 33.09
N ILE A 758 36.22 -0.93 32.50
CA ILE A 758 36.07 -0.88 31.02
C ILE A 758 36.74 0.38 30.47
N ARG A 759 36.58 1.54 31.12
CA ARG A 759 37.29 2.79 30.76
C ARG A 759 38.81 2.62 30.82
N GLN A 760 39.32 1.97 31.88
CA GLN A 760 40.74 1.66 32.01
C GLN A 760 41.21 0.69 30.91
N SER A 761 40.43 -0.35 30.61
CA SER A 761 40.73 -1.28 29.53
C SER A 761 40.76 -0.59 28.16
N LYS A 762 39.85 0.37 27.92
CA LYS A 762 39.87 1.23 26.72
C LYS A 762 41.18 2.00 26.61
N ASN A 763 41.67 2.58 27.71
CA ASN A 763 42.96 3.28 27.73
C ASN A 763 44.13 2.34 27.41
N HIS A 764 44.13 1.11 27.94
CA HIS A 764 45.12 0.09 27.61
C HIS A 764 45.08 -0.33 26.14
N TYR A 765 43.88 -0.41 25.57
CA TYR A 765 43.68 -0.69 24.15
C TYR A 765 44.26 0.44 23.29
N SER A 766 43.97 1.69 23.64
CA SER A 766 44.51 2.88 22.96
C SER A 766 46.05 2.90 22.96
N SER A 767 46.66 2.50 24.09
CA SER A 767 48.12 2.38 24.24
C SER A 767 48.73 1.10 23.65
N GLY A 768 47.94 0.24 23.00
CA GLY A 768 48.41 -1.01 22.37
C GLY A 768 48.77 -2.14 23.32
N ASN A 769 48.45 -2.05 24.62
CA ASN A 769 48.82 -3.05 25.62
C ASN A 769 47.78 -4.18 25.70
N LYS A 770 47.83 -5.11 24.75
CA LYS A 770 46.86 -6.22 24.64
C LYS A 770 46.84 -7.14 25.87
N GLY A 771 47.97 -7.34 26.55
CA GLY A 771 48.01 -8.14 27.78
C GLY A 771 47.20 -7.52 28.92
N LYS A 772 47.29 -6.20 29.11
CA LYS A 772 46.45 -5.49 30.10
C LYS A 772 44.98 -5.40 29.69
N VAL A 773 44.68 -5.27 28.39
CA VAL A 773 43.30 -5.37 27.88
C VAL A 773 42.71 -6.74 28.25
N GLN A 774 43.45 -7.81 27.98
CA GLN A 774 43.01 -9.17 28.28
C GLN A 774 42.70 -9.37 29.77
N SER A 775 43.64 -9.02 30.66
CA SER A 775 43.44 -9.21 32.10
C SER A 775 42.32 -8.33 32.66
N SER A 776 42.21 -7.09 32.19
CA SER A 776 41.15 -6.16 32.62
C SER A 776 39.77 -6.63 32.19
N LEU A 777 39.60 -7.09 30.94
CA LEU A 777 38.32 -7.58 30.45
C LEU A 777 37.89 -8.91 31.09
N ILE A 778 38.84 -9.80 31.44
CA ILE A 778 38.53 -11.00 32.23
C ILE A 778 38.04 -10.62 33.64
N ASN A 779 38.65 -9.61 34.27
CA ASN A 779 38.19 -9.10 35.57
C ASN A 779 36.77 -8.50 35.45
N VAL A 780 36.50 -7.74 34.39
CA VAL A 780 35.17 -7.23 34.06
C VAL A 780 34.15 -8.37 33.95
N LEU A 781 34.45 -9.43 33.19
CA LEU A 781 33.58 -10.61 33.06
C LEU A 781 33.26 -11.20 34.43
N ASN A 782 34.28 -11.50 35.24
CA ASN A 782 34.11 -12.12 36.55
C ASN A 782 33.26 -11.26 37.49
N ARG A 783 33.43 -9.94 37.46
CA ARG A 783 32.64 -9.00 38.26
C ARG A 783 31.20 -8.89 37.79
N ILE A 784 30.95 -8.88 36.49
CA ILE A 784 29.58 -8.91 35.94
C ILE A 784 28.87 -10.18 36.41
N LEU A 785 29.49 -11.35 36.24
CA LEU A 785 28.92 -12.63 36.67
C LEU A 785 28.74 -12.72 38.19
N THR A 786 29.66 -12.17 38.97
CA THR A 786 29.52 -12.12 40.45
C THR A 786 28.39 -11.20 40.87
N THR A 787 28.24 -10.04 40.21
CA THR A 787 27.15 -9.09 40.48
C THR A 787 25.81 -9.71 40.13
N ARG A 788 25.72 -10.34 38.95
CA ARG A 788 24.54 -11.09 38.51
C ARG A 788 24.10 -12.12 39.54
N ASN A 789 25.03 -12.92 40.06
CA ASN A 789 24.76 -13.93 41.09
C ASN A 789 24.17 -13.36 42.39
N LYS A 790 24.40 -12.08 42.71
CA LYS A 790 23.85 -11.43 43.91
C LYS A 790 22.42 -10.90 43.70
N LEU A 791 22.00 -10.68 42.46
CA LEU A 791 20.66 -10.18 42.15
C LEU A 791 19.65 -11.28 42.35
N THR A 792 18.40 -10.93 42.70
CA THR A 792 17.27 -11.88 42.78
C THR A 792 16.27 -11.68 41.64
N ASP A 793 16.21 -10.49 41.05
CA ASP A 793 15.33 -10.18 39.92
C ASP A 793 15.85 -10.82 38.62
N PRO A 794 15.10 -11.75 38.00
CA PRO A 794 15.47 -12.39 36.73
C PRO A 794 15.69 -11.40 35.58
N LYS A 795 14.92 -10.30 35.54
CA LYS A 795 15.04 -9.28 34.50
C LYS A 795 16.39 -8.58 34.57
N LEU A 796 16.79 -8.19 35.78
CA LEU A 796 18.07 -7.52 36.01
C LEU A 796 19.25 -8.47 35.80
N ARG A 797 19.11 -9.72 36.26
CA ARG A 797 20.08 -10.78 35.97
C ARG A 797 20.30 -10.89 34.46
N ASN A 798 19.24 -10.99 33.67
CA ASN A 798 19.36 -11.21 32.22
C ASN A 798 19.86 -9.98 31.45
N LYS A 799 19.53 -8.76 31.89
CA LYS A 799 20.22 -7.55 31.39
C LYS A 799 21.74 -7.66 31.56
N LEU A 800 22.22 -8.12 32.72
CA LEU A 800 23.65 -8.36 32.92
C LEU A 800 24.20 -9.48 32.03
N LEU A 801 23.42 -10.51 31.71
CA LEU A 801 23.83 -11.56 30.77
C LEU A 801 24.00 -11.02 29.33
N LEU A 802 23.13 -10.12 28.88
CA LEU A 802 23.30 -9.43 27.60
C LEU A 802 24.58 -8.56 27.57
N SER A 803 24.97 -7.97 28.71
CA SER A 803 26.25 -7.25 28.80
C SER A 803 27.46 -8.19 28.64
N VAL A 804 27.33 -9.46 29.04
CA VAL A 804 28.37 -10.48 28.86
C VAL A 804 28.55 -10.80 27.37
N GLU A 805 27.48 -10.87 26.58
CA GLU A 805 27.58 -11.07 25.12
C GLU A 805 28.34 -9.93 24.45
N LYS A 806 27.98 -8.68 24.80
CA LYS A 806 28.70 -7.48 24.31
C LYS A 806 30.17 -7.49 24.74
N LEU A 807 30.47 -7.96 25.96
CA LEU A 807 31.84 -8.09 26.46
C LEU A 807 32.64 -9.20 25.75
N GLU A 808 32.05 -10.37 25.52
CA GLU A 808 32.68 -11.49 24.79
C GLU A 808 33.11 -11.04 23.41
N TYR A 809 32.25 -10.27 22.73
CA TYR A 809 32.56 -9.66 21.46
C TYR A 809 33.68 -8.63 21.55
N LEU A 810 33.60 -7.69 22.50
CA LEU A 810 34.66 -6.71 22.75
C LEU A 810 36.02 -7.39 23.01
N TYR A 811 36.03 -8.46 23.79
CA TYR A 811 37.22 -9.24 24.12
C TYR A 811 37.83 -9.88 22.87
N GLU A 812 37.02 -10.53 22.03
CA GLU A 812 37.48 -11.12 20.78
C GLU A 812 38.17 -10.07 19.89
N LYS A 813 37.52 -8.91 19.69
CA LYS A 813 37.97 -7.92 18.70
C LYS A 813 39.13 -7.08 19.18
N SER A 814 39.13 -6.65 20.44
CA SER A 814 40.22 -5.88 21.03
C SER A 814 41.54 -6.66 21.12
N LEU A 815 41.46 -7.98 21.13
CA LEU A 815 42.62 -8.88 21.17
C LEU A 815 42.93 -9.56 19.83
N TYR A 816 42.30 -9.16 18.72
CA TYR A 816 42.55 -9.77 17.41
C TYR A 816 44.06 -9.85 17.10
N GLY A 817 44.53 -11.04 16.69
CA GLY A 817 45.96 -11.32 16.43
C GLY A 817 46.86 -11.42 17.67
N TYR A 818 46.31 -11.40 18.89
CA TYR A 818 47.08 -11.65 20.12
C TYR A 818 47.16 -13.14 20.44
N SER A 819 48.34 -13.62 20.82
CA SER A 819 48.50 -14.98 21.32
C SER A 819 48.18 -15.02 22.81
N THR A 820 47.13 -15.75 23.19
CA THR A 820 46.78 -15.93 24.60
C THR A 820 47.62 -17.06 25.20
N ASN A 821 47.80 -17.06 26.53
CA ASN A 821 48.46 -18.16 27.26
C ASN A 821 47.65 -19.48 27.23
N SER A 822 46.44 -19.49 26.66
CA SER A 822 45.57 -20.66 26.61
C SER A 822 45.88 -21.49 25.35
N THR A 823 46.58 -22.62 25.52
CA THR A 823 46.89 -23.52 24.40
C THR A 823 45.62 -24.20 23.86
N LYS A 824 45.62 -24.55 22.56
CA LYS A 824 44.52 -25.31 21.92
C LYS A 824 44.14 -26.54 22.75
N THR A 825 45.14 -27.30 23.21
CA THR A 825 44.97 -28.50 24.04
C THR A 825 44.22 -28.21 25.33
N LYS A 826 44.56 -27.11 26.02
CA LYS A 826 43.88 -26.71 27.25
C LYS A 826 42.42 -26.38 27.00
N LEU A 827 42.13 -25.56 25.99
CA LEU A 827 40.75 -25.17 25.63
C LEU A 827 39.91 -26.38 25.22
N THR A 828 40.49 -27.33 24.47
CA THR A 828 39.81 -28.60 24.14
C THR A 828 39.44 -29.39 25.39
N ASN A 829 40.38 -29.55 26.33
CA ASN A 829 40.15 -30.30 27.55
C ASN A 829 39.08 -29.64 28.43
N ASP A 830 39.17 -28.33 28.61
CA ASP A 830 38.18 -27.55 29.38
C ASP A 830 36.78 -27.71 28.77
N LEU A 831 36.67 -27.58 27.43
CA LEU A 831 35.40 -27.72 26.73
C LEU A 831 34.77 -29.13 26.91
N GLN A 832 35.58 -30.19 26.82
CA GLN A 832 35.10 -31.57 27.03
C GLN A 832 34.59 -31.79 28.46
N ILE A 833 35.27 -31.22 29.46
CA ILE A 833 34.83 -31.28 30.87
C ILE A 833 33.48 -30.60 31.02
N TYR A 834 33.32 -29.37 30.48
CA TYR A 834 32.07 -28.62 30.64
C TYR A 834 30.92 -29.23 29.84
N LYS A 835 31.16 -29.81 28.66
CA LYS A 835 30.14 -30.58 27.93
C LYS A 835 29.57 -31.71 28.77
N LYS A 836 30.43 -32.49 29.43
CA LYS A 836 30.00 -33.59 30.31
C LYS A 836 29.20 -33.08 31.52
N VAL A 837 29.62 -31.94 32.08
CA VAL A 837 28.91 -31.29 33.19
C VAL A 837 27.53 -30.80 32.78
N VAL A 838 27.42 -30.13 31.63
CA VAL A 838 26.18 -29.53 31.17
C VAL A 838 25.18 -30.59 30.73
N ALA A 839 25.65 -31.66 30.08
CA ALA A 839 24.80 -32.78 29.66
C ALA A 839 24.04 -33.47 30.81
N SER A 840 24.48 -33.35 32.06
CA SER A 840 23.77 -33.93 33.22
C SER A 840 22.75 -32.98 33.88
N LEU A 841 22.83 -31.67 33.60
CA LEU A 841 21.96 -30.66 34.21
C LEU A 841 20.48 -30.81 33.82
N PRO A 842 20.11 -31.14 32.55
CA PRO A 842 18.70 -31.30 32.19
C PRO A 842 17.97 -32.32 33.07
N SER A 843 18.54 -33.51 33.26
CA SER A 843 17.95 -34.57 34.09
C SER A 843 17.82 -34.15 35.55
N TYR A 844 18.81 -33.43 36.09
CA TYR A 844 18.77 -32.88 37.44
C TYR A 844 17.61 -31.89 37.63
N PHE A 845 17.47 -30.93 36.70
CA PHE A 845 16.38 -29.95 36.78
C PHE A 845 15.01 -30.55 36.55
N LEU A 846 14.92 -31.59 35.72
CA LEU A 846 13.66 -32.28 35.49
C LEU A 846 13.18 -32.94 36.78
N GLY A 847 14.08 -33.60 37.50
CA GLY A 847 13.79 -34.15 38.84
C GLY A 847 13.38 -33.06 39.85
N LYS A 848 13.98 -31.87 39.79
CA LYS A 848 13.59 -30.73 40.65
C LYS A 848 12.20 -30.19 40.29
N LYS A 849 11.89 -30.06 38.99
CA LYS A 849 10.57 -29.63 38.49
C LYS A 849 9.48 -30.61 38.90
N GLN A 850 9.71 -31.91 38.76
CA GLN A 850 8.77 -32.96 39.15
C GLN A 850 8.45 -32.95 40.66
N LYS A 851 9.37 -32.44 41.49
CA LYS A 851 9.15 -32.22 42.94
C LYS A 851 8.50 -30.87 43.27
N GLY A 852 8.02 -30.12 42.27
CA GLY A 852 7.38 -28.81 42.44
C GLY A 852 8.35 -27.64 42.58
N GLY A 853 9.66 -27.84 42.33
CA GLY A 853 10.64 -26.75 42.39
C GLY A 853 10.54 -25.81 41.19
N ASN A 854 10.63 -24.48 41.44
CA ASN A 854 10.75 -23.50 40.35
C ASN A 854 12.15 -23.60 39.72
N ILE A 855 12.18 -23.86 38.42
CA ILE A 855 13.42 -23.99 37.64
C ILE A 855 13.52 -22.99 36.48
N SER A 856 12.55 -22.11 36.30
CA SER A 856 12.44 -21.21 35.13
C SER A 856 13.76 -20.48 34.78
N ASP A 857 14.34 -19.77 35.75
CA ASP A 857 15.64 -19.10 35.60
C ASP A 857 16.78 -20.06 35.21
N ASN A 858 16.80 -21.26 35.81
CA ASN A 858 17.85 -22.26 35.56
C ASN A 858 17.78 -22.80 34.14
N VAL A 859 16.57 -23.00 33.59
CA VAL A 859 16.42 -23.54 32.23
C VAL A 859 16.82 -22.50 31.17
N ILE A 860 16.49 -21.22 31.39
CA ILE A 860 16.95 -20.13 30.53
C ILE A 860 18.49 -20.10 30.51
N LEU A 861 19.10 -20.18 31.69
CA LEU A 861 20.56 -20.15 31.82
C LEU A 861 21.22 -21.39 31.20
N LEU A 862 20.59 -22.55 31.33
CA LEU A 862 21.05 -23.79 30.72
C LEU A 862 21.05 -23.71 29.19
N LYS A 863 19.98 -23.17 28.59
CA LYS A 863 19.92 -22.93 27.14
C LYS A 863 21.07 -22.04 26.67
N GLU A 864 21.37 -21.00 27.44
CA GLU A 864 22.46 -20.08 27.09
C GLU A 864 23.85 -20.72 27.23
N ILE A 865 24.04 -21.57 28.24
CA ILE A 865 25.26 -22.36 28.39
C ILE A 865 25.44 -23.33 27.22
N GLU A 866 24.39 -24.04 26.80
CA GLU A 866 24.44 -24.96 25.66
C GLU A 866 24.77 -24.21 24.35
N ASN A 867 24.15 -23.04 24.14
CA ASN A 867 24.45 -22.18 22.99
C ASN A 867 25.93 -21.79 22.96
N ARG A 868 26.45 -21.25 24.07
CA ARG A 868 27.87 -20.85 24.19
C ARG A 868 28.84 -22.02 24.07
N LEU A 869 28.48 -23.22 24.54
CA LEU A 869 29.27 -24.44 24.35
C LEU A 869 29.45 -24.76 22.87
N ASN A 870 28.36 -24.71 22.10
CA ASN A 870 28.39 -24.97 20.66
C ASN A 870 29.24 -23.92 19.92
N VAL A 871 29.07 -22.64 20.25
CA VAL A 871 29.88 -21.55 19.65
C VAL A 871 31.35 -21.68 20.04
N ALA A 872 31.66 -22.09 21.27
CA ALA A 872 33.03 -22.30 21.71
C ALA A 872 33.72 -23.45 20.96
N GLU A 873 32.99 -24.52 20.66
CA GLU A 873 33.46 -25.66 19.85
C GLU A 873 33.71 -25.27 18.39
N GLU A 874 32.74 -24.60 17.77
CA GLU A 874 32.86 -24.12 16.40
C GLU A 874 34.05 -23.14 16.27
N SER A 875 34.18 -22.22 17.24
CA SER A 875 35.29 -21.26 17.30
C SER A 875 36.65 -21.97 17.42
N LEU A 876 36.73 -23.02 18.23
CA LEU A 876 37.95 -23.80 18.40
C LEU A 876 38.34 -24.52 17.10
N THR A 877 37.34 -25.10 16.41
CA THR A 877 37.49 -25.77 15.11
C THR A 877 38.00 -24.80 14.04
N ASN A 878 37.46 -23.57 14.04
CA ASN A 878 37.83 -22.48 13.15
C ASN A 878 39.08 -21.70 13.60
N LYS A 879 39.86 -22.21 14.56
CA LYS A 879 41.09 -21.60 15.09
C LYS A 879 40.91 -20.20 15.70
N LYS A 880 39.68 -19.84 16.13
CA LYS A 880 39.35 -18.60 16.85
C LYS A 880 39.56 -18.78 18.37
N PHE A 881 40.82 -18.96 18.78
CA PHE A 881 41.16 -19.32 20.18
C PHE A 881 40.75 -18.26 21.22
N ILE A 882 40.79 -16.97 20.87
CA ILE A 882 40.42 -15.87 21.77
C ILE A 882 38.94 -15.93 22.12
N LEU A 883 38.08 -16.16 21.12
CA LEU A 883 36.64 -16.31 21.31
C LEU A 883 36.33 -17.56 22.14
N SER A 884 36.99 -18.68 21.83
CA SER A 884 36.83 -19.92 22.60
C SER A 884 37.25 -19.75 24.08
N ASP A 885 38.35 -19.05 24.36
CA ASP A 885 38.82 -18.77 25.73
C ASP A 885 37.80 -17.96 26.54
N ILE A 886 37.23 -16.88 25.98
CA ILE A 886 36.26 -16.07 26.73
C ILE A 886 34.93 -16.81 26.94
N LEU A 887 34.45 -17.54 25.93
CA LEU A 887 33.21 -18.32 26.04
C LEU A 887 33.34 -19.42 27.11
N ILE A 888 34.47 -20.14 27.15
CA ILE A 888 34.72 -21.16 28.19
C ILE A 888 34.73 -20.56 29.59
N ARG A 889 35.32 -19.35 29.76
CA ARG A 889 35.30 -18.64 31.04
C ARG A 889 33.88 -18.23 31.45
N THR A 890 33.08 -17.73 30.51
CA THR A 890 31.67 -17.43 30.74
C THR A 890 30.92 -18.68 31.16
N ILE A 891 31.04 -19.78 30.40
CA ILE A 891 30.40 -21.07 30.68
C ILE A 891 30.74 -21.55 32.09
N LEU A 892 32.00 -21.47 32.52
CA LEU A 892 32.40 -21.82 33.88
C LEU A 892 31.65 -20.98 34.94
N GLY A 893 31.54 -19.67 34.72
CA GLY A 893 30.83 -18.79 35.65
C GLY A 893 29.33 -19.09 35.70
N LEU A 894 28.70 -19.32 34.55
CA LEU A 894 27.26 -19.64 34.47
C LEU A 894 26.95 -21.05 35.02
N VAL A 895 27.80 -22.05 34.77
CA VAL A 895 27.65 -23.40 35.35
C VAL A 895 27.73 -23.37 36.87
N LYS A 896 28.58 -22.49 37.44
CA LYS A 896 28.64 -22.28 38.90
C LYS A 896 27.37 -21.63 39.44
N GLU A 897 26.75 -20.72 38.69
CA GLU A 897 25.46 -20.12 39.03
C GLU A 897 24.35 -21.17 39.02
N VAL A 898 24.23 -21.93 37.93
CA VAL A 898 23.20 -22.97 37.74
C VAL A 898 23.27 -24.09 38.80
N ARG A 899 24.44 -24.37 39.36
CA ARG A 899 24.64 -25.42 40.37
C ARG A 899 24.37 -24.98 41.81
N LYS A 900 24.24 -23.67 42.07
CA LYS A 900 23.85 -23.15 43.39
C LYS A 900 22.34 -23.21 43.56
#